data_AF-A0A935D236-F1
#
_entry.id   AF-A0A935D236-F1
#
_cell.length_a   1.000
_cell.length_b   1.000
_cell.length_c   1.000
_cell.angle_alpha   90.00
_cell.angle_beta   90.00
_cell.angle_gamma   90.00
#
_symmetry.space_group_name_H-M   'P 1'
#
loop_
_entity.id
_entity.type
_entity.pdbx_description
1 polymer ?
#
loop_
_entity_poly.entity_id
_entity_poly.type
_entity_poly.pdbx_seq_one_letter_code
_entity_poly.pdbx_strand_id
1 'polypeptide(L)'
;MRTTLKIQGLTIVESTGGPVHVEYALFDPEDRELGRSGGRVVEVGFRTTARAARARFAQLGLSAELAASVAEGMMSGLAQAFARGGPARRVVGLLEPAVLFESTRYDPVAAVYPGTFLDLEALEKEVAREGVTATFQALALAAQLARLDDGARIELDTLEYAASQKPGTNTFTRVALHALPDLPGLLGELAGRGGGRGARGTPVGQGKLTELLRARLHGGPRFDACVKAIDAVRAAPTAGSLASAGLWEIELLLDAGNFAAAAQKLLVVERKTGRTPVTTYLRARHELLTGVGAEALARRLVSAANGAGAFPELLLLASEAALASADEERARDLARRALDERSLPALLRERAVMVLQRCGSAPPFELAPHTVYARADGPRAEASPRARRAVVDPRAEDDSPPTPAPVARPPERPRPPSVLPPPQRFITPASDLEIDRAPPSRPALPPSPLDSAFYGGPPPGASSPAAPSPDRTPVRPLTLSLPELAIPSRPSSEHDVATARPINFIDQFSPQAAPPPDAAAPLRSSPPPPVLTVPAGAQAPAAKTGETPHGLRVPPAAESERPPRDDGELPGSLPPPPPAASRPPRVIDSRHPTAAPASSAMPPLPADATGASLPLSTREEAPPWFGRAPALPGGDPRGAEAAEELPLPLPAGLSGATLVAELPRTVLEARLQFTFLSRELGRLYRGARLITLRADLSGIEHMQSYLGERFASGELDAAGLAEVRLHGAFLSEIIARRLGGEWIDIRAPHLGHWEMMVAPGTHIWPFARVARYVARGQRERDLVAYFLELQTHALLASRG
;
A
#
# COMPACT_ATOMS: atom_id res chain seq x y z
N MET A 1 -9.33 -20.11 -3.94
CA MET A 1 -9.07 -20.42 -5.37
C MET A 1 -8.03 -19.45 -5.91
N ARG A 2 -6.76 -19.82 -5.79
CA ARG A 2 -5.60 -19.03 -6.23
C ARG A 2 -4.89 -19.74 -7.39
N THR A 3 -4.34 -18.97 -8.32
CA THR A 3 -3.27 -19.43 -9.22
C THR A 3 -2.12 -18.44 -9.21
N THR A 4 -0.89 -18.90 -9.42
CA THR A 4 0.31 -18.05 -9.23
C THR A 4 1.46 -18.50 -10.12
N LEU A 5 1.99 -17.57 -10.92
CA LEU A 5 3.23 -17.80 -11.66
C LEU A 5 4.45 -17.41 -10.80
N LYS A 6 5.42 -18.31 -10.75
CA LYS A 6 6.73 -18.12 -10.13
C LYS A 6 7.84 -18.29 -11.16
N ILE A 7 8.85 -17.44 -11.09
CA ILE A 7 10.10 -17.55 -11.85
C ILE A 7 11.24 -17.57 -10.84
N GLN A 8 12.07 -18.63 -10.85
CA GLN A 8 13.11 -18.87 -9.84
C GLN A 8 12.57 -18.78 -8.38
N GLY A 9 11.31 -19.18 -8.17
CA GLY A 9 10.63 -19.10 -6.87
C GLY A 9 10.01 -17.74 -6.52
N LEU A 10 10.36 -16.66 -7.22
CA LEU A 10 9.75 -15.34 -7.04
C LEU A 10 8.36 -15.29 -7.70
N THR A 11 7.33 -14.94 -6.95
CA THR A 11 5.99 -14.67 -7.51
C THR A 11 6.04 -13.46 -8.45
N ILE A 12 5.59 -13.68 -9.69
CA ILE A 12 5.49 -12.66 -10.72
C ILE A 12 4.06 -12.14 -10.80
N VAL A 13 3.09 -13.02 -10.98
CA VAL A 13 1.66 -12.69 -11.02
C VAL A 13 0.82 -13.67 -10.19
N GLU A 14 -0.28 -13.16 -9.65
CA GLU A 14 -1.28 -13.90 -8.90
C GLU A 14 -2.69 -13.63 -9.45
N SER A 15 -3.53 -14.66 -9.54
CA SER A 15 -4.97 -14.53 -9.79
C SER A 15 -5.75 -15.15 -8.63
N THR A 16 -6.80 -14.45 -8.20
CA THR A 16 -7.69 -14.85 -7.10
C THR A 16 -9.11 -14.95 -7.64
N GLY A 17 -9.73 -16.12 -7.48
CA GLY A 17 -11.05 -16.44 -8.03
C GLY A 17 -11.02 -17.24 -9.34
N GLY A 18 -9.84 -17.46 -9.93
CA GLY A 18 -9.73 -18.17 -11.20
C GLY A 18 -8.29 -18.46 -11.65
N PRO A 19 -8.13 -18.91 -12.91
CA PRO A 19 -6.83 -19.11 -13.53
C PRO A 19 -6.22 -17.77 -13.95
N VAL A 20 -4.89 -17.66 -13.94
CA VAL A 20 -4.13 -16.72 -14.80
C VAL A 20 -4.34 -17.04 -16.28
N HIS A 21 -4.03 -16.13 -17.20
CA HIS A 21 -4.35 -16.32 -18.62
C HIS A 21 -3.11 -16.42 -19.52
N VAL A 22 -2.33 -15.35 -19.71
CA VAL A 22 -1.24 -15.36 -20.69
C VAL A 22 -0.08 -16.26 -20.27
N GLU A 23 0.05 -16.49 -18.97
CA GLU A 23 1.05 -17.32 -18.34
C GLU A 23 0.96 -18.80 -18.77
N TYR A 24 -0.21 -19.29 -19.23
CA TYR A 24 -0.30 -20.62 -19.83
C TYR A 24 0.49 -20.76 -21.15
N ALA A 25 0.73 -19.66 -21.88
CA ALA A 25 1.57 -19.68 -23.10
C ALA A 25 3.04 -19.99 -22.83
N LEU A 26 3.48 -19.96 -21.56
CA LEU A 26 4.82 -20.38 -21.16
C LEU A 26 4.97 -21.92 -21.19
N PHE A 27 3.88 -22.68 -21.15
CA PHE A 27 3.85 -24.12 -20.90
C PHE A 27 3.24 -24.93 -22.06
N ASP A 28 3.55 -26.22 -22.11
CA ASP A 28 2.79 -27.22 -22.88
C ASP A 28 1.88 -28.07 -21.98
N PRO A 29 0.87 -28.78 -22.54
CA PRO A 29 0.08 -29.76 -21.79
C PRO A 29 0.88 -30.89 -21.13
N GLU A 30 2.13 -31.11 -21.59
CA GLU A 30 3.09 -32.10 -21.08
C GLU A 30 3.91 -31.58 -19.88
N ASP A 31 4.02 -30.26 -19.69
CA ASP A 31 4.69 -29.66 -18.51
C ASP A 31 3.86 -29.82 -17.21
N ARG A 32 2.72 -30.53 -17.25
CA ARG A 32 1.80 -30.68 -16.12
C ARG A 32 2.39 -31.53 -15.01
N GLU A 33 2.46 -30.97 -13.80
CA GLU A 33 2.87 -31.69 -12.60
C GLU A 33 1.67 -32.33 -11.89
N LEU A 34 1.75 -33.65 -11.70
CA LEU A 34 0.77 -34.44 -10.98
C LEU A 34 1.29 -34.80 -9.59
N GLY A 35 0.57 -34.38 -8.56
CA GLY A 35 0.83 -34.70 -7.16
C GLY A 35 -0.18 -35.71 -6.60
N ARG A 36 0.00 -36.09 -5.33
CA ARG A 36 -0.97 -36.89 -4.56
C ARG A 36 -1.58 -36.07 -3.44
N SER A 37 -2.90 -35.97 -3.41
CA SER A 37 -3.67 -35.34 -2.32
C SER A 37 -4.85 -36.24 -1.94
N GLY A 38 -5.00 -36.57 -0.65
CA GLY A 38 -6.03 -37.50 -0.19
C GLY A 38 -6.01 -38.87 -0.88
N GLY A 39 -4.81 -39.36 -1.28
CA GLY A 39 -4.63 -40.59 -2.03
C GLY A 39 -5.00 -40.52 -3.53
N ARG A 40 -5.63 -39.43 -3.99
CA ARG A 40 -5.94 -39.20 -5.41
C ARG A 40 -4.77 -38.51 -6.10
N VAL A 41 -4.58 -38.82 -7.38
CA VAL A 41 -3.70 -38.04 -8.25
C VAL A 41 -4.44 -36.75 -8.62
N VAL A 42 -3.80 -35.61 -8.39
CA VAL A 42 -4.34 -34.27 -8.68
C VAL A 42 -3.28 -33.45 -9.41
N GLU A 43 -3.71 -32.51 -10.24
CA GLU A 43 -2.80 -31.50 -10.78
C GLU A 43 -2.34 -30.56 -9.64
N VAL A 44 -1.04 -30.27 -9.61
CA VAL A 44 -0.44 -29.29 -8.68
C VAL A 44 -0.13 -27.98 -9.40
N GLY A 45 0.30 -28.08 -10.66
CA GLY A 45 0.73 -26.96 -11.46
C GLY A 45 1.33 -27.39 -12.80
N PHE A 46 2.06 -26.47 -13.42
CA PHE A 46 2.89 -26.71 -14.60
C PHE A 46 4.32 -26.26 -14.31
N ARG A 47 5.33 -26.96 -14.80
CA ARG A 47 6.75 -26.64 -14.59
C ARG A 47 7.55 -26.76 -15.88
N THR A 48 8.33 -25.75 -16.20
CA THR A 48 9.16 -25.73 -17.40
C THR A 48 10.45 -24.91 -17.23
N THR A 49 11.23 -24.78 -18.29
CA THR A 49 12.50 -24.02 -18.32
C THR A 49 12.38 -22.72 -19.10
N ALA A 50 13.20 -21.71 -18.78
CA ALA A 50 13.24 -20.45 -19.52
C ALA A 50 13.57 -20.65 -21.01
N ARG A 51 14.43 -21.62 -21.36
CA ARG A 51 14.66 -22.00 -22.77
C ARG A 51 13.39 -22.45 -23.48
N ALA A 52 12.61 -23.35 -22.88
CA ALA A 52 11.36 -23.84 -23.47
C ALA A 52 10.30 -22.74 -23.57
N ALA A 53 10.10 -21.97 -22.50
CA ALA A 53 9.16 -20.85 -22.47
C ALA A 53 9.49 -19.78 -23.53
N ARG A 54 10.77 -19.41 -23.70
CA ARG A 54 11.20 -18.49 -24.77
C ARG A 54 10.93 -19.05 -26.16
N ALA A 55 11.13 -20.35 -26.38
CA ALA A 55 10.85 -20.98 -27.67
C ALA A 55 9.35 -20.93 -28.02
N ARG A 56 8.46 -21.18 -27.06
CA ARG A 56 7.00 -21.05 -27.22
C ARG A 56 6.57 -19.61 -27.47
N PHE A 57 7.14 -18.66 -26.73
CA PHE A 57 6.89 -17.23 -26.94
C PHE A 57 7.35 -16.77 -28.34
N ALA A 58 8.51 -17.21 -28.81
CA ALA A 58 8.99 -16.91 -30.17
C ALA A 58 8.06 -17.46 -31.27
N GLN A 59 7.44 -18.64 -31.07
CA GLN A 59 6.42 -19.18 -31.98
C GLN A 59 5.14 -18.32 -32.03
N LEU A 60 4.83 -17.58 -30.96
CA LEU A 60 3.75 -16.59 -30.91
C LEU A 60 4.17 -15.19 -31.40
N GLY A 61 5.41 -15.00 -31.86
CA GLY A 61 5.96 -13.70 -32.24
C GLY A 61 6.34 -12.78 -31.08
N LEU A 62 6.36 -13.29 -29.84
CA LEU A 62 6.82 -12.55 -28.66
C LEU A 62 8.35 -12.62 -28.55
N SER A 63 8.99 -11.46 -28.42
CA SER A 63 10.43 -11.36 -28.18
C SER A 63 10.77 -10.18 -27.27
N ALA A 64 12.00 -10.15 -26.73
CA ALA A 64 12.46 -9.04 -25.90
C ALA A 64 12.72 -7.77 -26.71
N GLU A 65 13.07 -7.92 -27.99
CA GLU A 65 13.27 -6.85 -28.96
C GLU A 65 11.94 -6.19 -29.31
N LEU A 66 10.87 -6.97 -29.51
CA LEU A 66 9.51 -6.44 -29.68
C LEU A 66 9.04 -5.72 -28.41
N ALA A 67 9.30 -6.28 -27.23
CA ALA A 67 8.98 -5.62 -25.97
C ALA A 67 9.76 -4.30 -25.78
N ALA A 68 11.02 -4.23 -26.22
CA ALA A 68 11.81 -3.00 -26.24
C ALA A 68 11.26 -1.95 -27.22
N SER A 69 10.91 -2.35 -28.45
CA SER A 69 10.31 -1.47 -29.46
C SER A 69 8.95 -0.90 -29.01
N VAL A 70 8.09 -1.72 -28.41
CA VAL A 70 6.81 -1.27 -27.83
C VAL A 70 7.05 -0.34 -26.63
N ALA A 71 8.10 -0.55 -25.82
CA ALA A 71 8.46 0.36 -24.74
C ALA A 71 8.99 1.70 -25.24
N GLU A 72 9.80 1.71 -26.31
CA GLU A 72 10.29 2.93 -26.96
C GLU A 72 9.12 3.76 -27.52
N GLY A 73 8.18 3.13 -28.23
CA GLY A 73 6.95 3.78 -28.67
C GLY A 73 6.11 4.33 -27.51
N MET A 74 6.06 3.63 -26.37
CA MET A 74 5.41 4.12 -25.15
C MET A 74 6.13 5.31 -24.50
N MET A 75 7.42 5.53 -24.75
CA MET A 75 8.17 6.68 -24.19
C MET A 75 7.81 8.02 -24.84
N SER A 76 7.05 8.06 -25.94
CA SER A 76 6.56 9.29 -26.58
C SER A 76 5.44 10.01 -25.78
N GLY A 77 5.48 9.93 -24.44
CA GLY A 77 4.50 10.51 -23.53
C GLY A 77 3.36 9.57 -23.10
N LEU A 78 3.11 8.46 -23.80
CA LEU A 78 2.04 7.52 -23.43
C LEU A 78 2.28 6.88 -22.06
N ALA A 79 3.50 6.40 -21.78
CA ALA A 79 3.88 5.87 -20.48
C ALA A 79 3.68 6.90 -19.35
N GLN A 80 3.92 8.18 -19.62
CA GLN A 80 3.67 9.28 -18.67
C GLN A 80 2.16 9.48 -18.43
N ALA A 81 1.34 9.51 -19.49
CA ALA A 81 -0.11 9.68 -19.41
C ALA A 81 -0.76 8.52 -18.62
N PHE A 82 -0.40 7.28 -18.93
CA PHE A 82 -0.96 6.06 -18.33
C PHE A 82 -0.25 5.58 -17.06
N ALA A 83 0.73 6.30 -16.51
CA ALA A 83 1.35 5.93 -15.24
C ALA A 83 0.39 5.99 -14.04
N ARG A 84 0.43 4.97 -13.16
CA ARG A 84 -0.44 4.80 -11.98
C ARG A 84 -0.09 5.73 -10.81
N GLY A 85 -0.29 7.03 -11.03
CA GLY A 85 -0.09 8.08 -10.04
C GLY A 85 1.31 8.72 -10.07
N GLY A 86 1.49 9.75 -9.23
CA GLY A 86 2.68 10.60 -9.22
C GLY A 86 4.02 9.86 -9.07
N PRO A 87 4.19 8.93 -8.12
CA PRO A 87 5.42 8.17 -7.97
C PRO A 87 5.74 7.28 -9.20
N ALA A 88 4.74 6.57 -9.74
CA ALA A 88 4.92 5.77 -10.95
C ALA A 88 5.31 6.63 -12.15
N ARG A 89 4.65 7.78 -12.33
CA ARG A 89 4.92 8.74 -13.42
C ARG A 89 6.37 9.24 -13.44
N ARG A 90 7.04 9.29 -12.28
CA ARG A 90 8.46 9.68 -12.16
C ARG A 90 9.42 8.59 -12.62
N VAL A 91 9.05 7.32 -12.49
CA VAL A 91 9.94 6.19 -12.81
C VAL A 91 9.67 5.53 -14.15
N VAL A 92 8.49 5.65 -14.77
CA VAL A 92 8.19 4.95 -16.04
C VAL A 92 9.21 5.19 -17.15
N GLY A 93 9.79 6.40 -17.23
CA GLY A 93 10.87 6.74 -18.18
C GLY A 93 12.24 6.12 -17.85
N LEU A 94 12.36 5.46 -16.70
CA LEU A 94 13.54 4.74 -16.22
C LEU A 94 13.34 3.22 -16.21
N LEU A 95 12.11 2.70 -16.43
CA LEU A 95 11.84 1.27 -16.35
C LEU A 95 12.30 0.50 -17.61
N GLU A 96 12.50 -0.80 -17.45
CA GLU A 96 12.70 -1.76 -18.54
C GLU A 96 11.34 -2.37 -18.95
N PRO A 97 11.16 -2.90 -20.18
CA PRO A 97 9.89 -3.47 -20.62
C PRO A 97 9.34 -4.53 -19.65
N ALA A 98 10.24 -5.36 -19.10
CA ALA A 98 9.97 -6.41 -18.12
C ALA A 98 9.40 -5.92 -16.77
N VAL A 99 9.45 -4.61 -16.50
CA VAL A 99 8.95 -3.97 -15.26
C VAL A 99 7.86 -2.95 -15.61
N LEU A 100 8.03 -2.18 -16.69
CA LEU A 100 7.08 -1.19 -17.20
C LEU A 100 5.70 -1.80 -17.50
N PHE A 101 5.69 -3.00 -18.10
CA PHE A 101 4.48 -3.69 -18.54
C PHE A 101 4.00 -4.76 -17.55
N GLU A 102 4.73 -5.01 -16.46
CA GLU A 102 4.39 -6.04 -15.47
C GLU A 102 3.05 -5.73 -14.78
N SER A 103 2.17 -6.73 -14.68
CA SER A 103 1.04 -6.74 -13.75
C SER A 103 1.23 -7.86 -12.73
N THR A 104 1.39 -7.51 -11.45
CA THR A 104 1.51 -8.49 -10.36
C THR A 104 0.20 -9.19 -10.00
N ARG A 105 -0.92 -8.78 -10.61
CA ARG A 105 -2.25 -9.39 -10.46
C ARG A 105 -2.93 -9.58 -11.82
N TYR A 106 -3.81 -10.57 -11.90
CA TYR A 106 -4.77 -10.77 -12.99
C TYR A 106 -6.19 -10.84 -12.42
N ASP A 107 -7.14 -10.15 -13.06
CA ASP A 107 -8.57 -10.25 -12.73
C ASP A 107 -9.22 -11.30 -13.65
N PRO A 108 -9.65 -12.46 -13.14
CA PRO A 108 -10.23 -13.53 -13.96
C PRO A 108 -11.70 -13.30 -14.32
N VAL A 109 -12.37 -12.29 -13.74
CA VAL A 109 -13.77 -11.95 -14.02
C VAL A 109 -13.86 -10.87 -15.10
N ALA A 110 -13.00 -9.86 -15.02
CA ALA A 110 -12.86 -8.83 -16.05
C ALA A 110 -11.89 -9.23 -17.18
N ALA A 111 -11.15 -10.32 -17.03
CA ALA A 111 -10.15 -10.86 -17.95
C ALA A 111 -8.98 -9.91 -18.30
N VAL A 112 -8.66 -8.96 -17.40
CA VAL A 112 -7.65 -7.92 -17.61
C VAL A 112 -6.47 -8.01 -16.63
N TYR A 113 -5.33 -7.53 -17.10
CA TYR A 113 -4.15 -7.24 -16.28
C TYR A 113 -4.14 -5.73 -15.98
N PRO A 114 -4.43 -5.29 -14.74
CA PRO A 114 -4.55 -3.86 -14.44
C PRO A 114 -3.20 -3.10 -14.46
N GLY A 115 -2.08 -3.81 -14.50
CA GLY A 115 -0.73 -3.24 -14.59
C GLY A 115 -0.20 -2.65 -13.28
N THR A 116 1.10 -2.79 -13.04
CA THR A 116 1.77 -2.33 -11.79
C THR A 116 2.16 -0.86 -11.87
N PHE A 117 2.84 -0.46 -12.95
CA PHE A 117 3.34 0.91 -13.14
C PHE A 117 2.49 1.71 -14.12
N LEU A 118 1.95 1.05 -15.14
CA LEU A 118 0.99 1.59 -16.09
C LEU A 118 -0.42 1.08 -15.78
N ASP A 119 -1.42 1.92 -16.07
CA ASP A 119 -2.84 1.58 -16.08
C ASP A 119 -3.18 0.97 -17.44
N LEU A 120 -2.93 -0.33 -17.54
CA LEU A 120 -3.13 -1.06 -18.79
C LEU A 120 -4.62 -1.21 -19.13
N GLU A 121 -5.51 -1.19 -18.13
CA GLU A 121 -6.96 -1.25 -18.30
C GLU A 121 -7.51 0.05 -18.93
N ALA A 122 -7.03 1.21 -18.48
CA ALA A 122 -7.35 2.48 -19.14
C ALA A 122 -6.73 2.56 -20.54
N LEU A 123 -5.53 2.02 -20.75
CA LEU A 123 -4.89 1.98 -22.07
C LEU A 123 -5.67 1.11 -23.07
N GLU A 124 -6.09 -0.09 -22.67
CA GLU A 124 -6.94 -0.99 -23.49
C GLU A 124 -8.27 -0.31 -23.89
N LYS A 125 -8.89 0.47 -22.99
CA LYS A 125 -10.12 1.22 -23.26
C LYS A 125 -9.93 2.43 -24.19
N GLU A 126 -8.77 3.06 -24.19
CA GLU A 126 -8.46 4.19 -25.09
C GLU A 126 -7.95 3.72 -26.46
N VAL A 127 -7.38 2.50 -26.53
CA VAL A 127 -7.04 1.79 -27.78
C VAL A 127 -8.26 1.11 -28.40
N ALA A 128 -9.26 0.72 -27.60
CA ALA A 128 -10.48 0.02 -27.99
C ALA A 128 -10.24 -1.34 -28.72
N ARG A 129 -9.26 -2.11 -28.24
CA ARG A 129 -8.90 -3.44 -28.76
C ARG A 129 -8.77 -4.43 -27.61
N GLU A 130 -9.61 -5.46 -27.59
CA GLU A 130 -9.60 -6.48 -26.53
C GLU A 130 -8.26 -7.25 -26.48
N GLY A 131 -7.81 -7.58 -25.26
CA GLY A 131 -6.60 -8.37 -25.02
C GLY A 131 -5.28 -7.58 -25.06
N VAL A 132 -5.34 -6.24 -25.13
CA VAL A 132 -4.16 -5.37 -25.05
C VAL A 132 -3.43 -5.52 -23.71
N THR A 133 -4.14 -5.58 -22.59
CA THR A 133 -3.60 -5.84 -21.25
C THR A 133 -2.83 -7.16 -21.18
N ALA A 134 -3.42 -8.24 -21.71
CA ALA A 134 -2.78 -9.56 -21.80
C ALA A 134 -1.54 -9.54 -22.71
N THR A 135 -1.58 -8.78 -23.80
CA THR A 135 -0.45 -8.59 -24.72
C THR A 135 0.71 -7.84 -24.06
N PHE A 136 0.44 -6.79 -23.27
CA PHE A 136 1.46 -6.10 -22.49
C PHE A 136 2.10 -7.02 -21.42
N GLN A 137 1.32 -7.81 -20.69
CA GLN A 137 1.84 -8.81 -19.77
C GLN A 137 2.71 -9.87 -20.51
N ALA A 138 2.30 -10.28 -21.71
CA ALA A 138 3.11 -11.17 -22.56
C ALA A 138 4.50 -10.57 -22.88
N LEU A 139 4.56 -9.29 -23.23
CA LEU A 139 5.79 -8.57 -23.51
C LEU A 139 6.64 -8.35 -22.24
N ALA A 140 6.01 -8.13 -21.08
CA ALA A 140 6.69 -8.08 -19.79
C ALA A 140 7.41 -9.41 -19.50
N LEU A 141 6.69 -10.52 -19.63
CA LEU A 141 7.21 -11.87 -19.45
C LEU A 141 8.31 -12.19 -20.49
N ALA A 142 8.13 -11.85 -21.76
CA ALA A 142 9.14 -12.06 -22.81
C ALA A 142 10.48 -11.36 -22.48
N ALA A 143 10.42 -10.09 -22.07
CA ALA A 143 11.58 -9.32 -21.65
C ALA A 143 12.16 -9.81 -20.31
N GLN A 144 11.35 -10.38 -19.41
CA GLN A 144 11.85 -11.02 -18.19
C GLN A 144 12.62 -12.31 -18.51
N LEU A 145 12.05 -13.19 -19.35
CA LEU A 145 12.64 -14.48 -19.73
C LEU A 145 14.00 -14.33 -20.43
N ALA A 146 14.19 -13.27 -21.22
CA ALA A 146 15.46 -13.00 -21.91
C ALA A 146 16.63 -12.68 -20.95
N ARG A 147 16.35 -12.35 -19.68
CA ARG A 147 17.35 -12.08 -18.64
C ARG A 147 17.67 -13.31 -17.77
N LEU A 148 17.14 -14.49 -18.10
CA LEU A 148 17.31 -15.73 -17.34
C LEU A 148 18.23 -16.72 -18.05
N ASP A 149 18.99 -17.51 -17.29
CA ASP A 149 19.69 -18.69 -17.80
C ASP A 149 18.70 -19.69 -18.43
N ASP A 150 19.14 -20.42 -19.46
CA ASP A 150 18.30 -21.41 -20.18
C ASP A 150 17.62 -22.43 -19.26
N GLY A 151 18.32 -22.88 -18.22
CA GLY A 151 17.83 -23.82 -17.22
C GLY A 151 17.03 -23.21 -16.07
N ALA A 152 16.80 -21.89 -16.06
CA ALA A 152 16.03 -21.23 -15.01
C ALA A 152 14.59 -21.77 -14.98
N ARG A 153 14.13 -22.14 -13.79
CA ARG A 153 12.86 -22.84 -13.56
C ARG A 153 11.69 -21.89 -13.46
N ILE A 154 10.60 -22.24 -14.16
CA ILE A 154 9.34 -21.50 -14.23
C ILE A 154 8.24 -22.46 -13.76
N GLU A 155 7.37 -21.97 -12.88
CA GLU A 155 6.34 -22.76 -12.21
C GLU A 155 5.02 -22.00 -12.17
N LEU A 156 3.93 -22.64 -12.58
CA LEU A 156 2.58 -22.12 -12.44
C LEU A 156 1.82 -23.02 -11.46
N ASP A 157 1.60 -22.52 -10.23
CA ASP A 157 0.80 -23.21 -9.23
C ASP A 157 -0.68 -23.15 -9.62
N THR A 158 -1.31 -24.32 -9.82
CA THR A 158 -2.75 -24.44 -10.13
C THR A 158 -3.54 -25.19 -9.06
N LEU A 159 -2.89 -25.81 -8.08
CA LEU A 159 -3.47 -26.75 -7.11
C LEU A 159 -4.83 -26.31 -6.51
N GLU A 160 -4.97 -25.06 -6.07
CA GLU A 160 -6.24 -24.53 -5.52
C GLU A 160 -7.36 -24.43 -6.56
N TYR A 161 -7.03 -24.13 -7.81
CA TYR A 161 -7.96 -24.04 -8.93
C TYR A 161 -8.29 -25.44 -9.48
N ALA A 162 -7.29 -26.30 -9.67
CA ALA A 162 -7.48 -27.69 -10.04
C ALA A 162 -8.36 -28.45 -9.02
N ALA A 163 -8.20 -28.17 -7.71
CA ALA A 163 -9.02 -28.73 -6.66
C ALA A 163 -10.48 -28.19 -6.60
N SER A 164 -10.79 -27.09 -7.29
CA SER A 164 -12.18 -26.61 -7.46
C SER A 164 -12.86 -27.12 -8.73
N GLN A 165 -12.09 -27.63 -9.70
CA GLN A 165 -12.63 -28.26 -10.90
C GLN A 165 -13.12 -29.69 -10.63
N LYS A 166 -13.93 -30.22 -11.55
CA LYS A 166 -14.32 -31.63 -11.53
C LYS A 166 -13.06 -32.51 -11.74
N PRO A 167 -12.89 -33.63 -11.01
CA PRO A 167 -11.75 -34.52 -11.22
C PRO A 167 -11.64 -34.98 -12.68
N GLY A 168 -10.45 -34.86 -13.27
CA GLY A 168 -10.20 -35.15 -14.68
C GLY A 168 -10.43 -33.98 -15.65
N THR A 169 -10.95 -32.83 -15.19
CA THR A 169 -10.96 -31.60 -16.00
C THR A 169 -9.53 -31.14 -16.28
N ASN A 170 -9.23 -30.88 -17.55
CA ASN A 170 -7.99 -30.22 -17.95
C ASN A 170 -8.08 -28.71 -17.68
N THR A 171 -7.17 -28.16 -16.89
CA THR A 171 -7.03 -26.72 -16.61
C THR A 171 -6.27 -25.96 -17.70
N PHE A 172 -5.43 -26.66 -18.47
CA PHE A 172 -4.53 -26.06 -19.46
C PHE A 172 -5.34 -25.35 -20.55
N THR A 173 -5.16 -24.04 -20.65
CA THR A 173 -5.87 -23.18 -21.59
C THR A 173 -4.90 -22.70 -22.67
N ARG A 174 -5.28 -22.87 -23.95
CA ARG A 174 -4.52 -22.30 -25.06
C ARG A 174 -4.76 -20.79 -25.12
N VAL A 175 -3.69 -20.02 -25.08
CA VAL A 175 -3.70 -18.55 -25.15
C VAL A 175 -3.68 -18.09 -26.61
N ALA A 176 -4.39 -17.02 -26.93
CA ALA A 176 -4.29 -16.33 -28.21
C ALA A 176 -4.11 -14.81 -27.98
N LEU A 177 -3.11 -14.21 -28.62
CA LEU A 177 -2.74 -12.80 -28.43
C LEU A 177 -3.11 -11.98 -29.68
N HIS A 178 -4.41 -11.88 -29.94
CA HIS A 178 -4.95 -11.27 -31.16
C HIS A 178 -4.57 -9.80 -31.38
N ALA A 179 -4.20 -9.06 -30.32
CA ALA A 179 -3.76 -7.67 -30.42
C ALA A 179 -2.25 -7.51 -30.71
N LEU A 180 -1.44 -8.56 -30.62
CA LEU A 180 0.03 -8.48 -30.73
C LEU A 180 0.54 -7.91 -32.07
N PRO A 181 0.00 -8.28 -33.25
CA PRO A 181 0.47 -7.74 -34.53
C PRO A 181 0.15 -6.25 -34.70
N ASP A 182 -1.00 -5.80 -34.16
CA ASP A 182 -1.51 -4.45 -34.34
C ASP A 182 -0.93 -3.45 -33.33
N LEU A 183 -0.47 -3.93 -32.16
CA LEU A 183 -0.15 -3.11 -31.00
C LEU A 183 0.81 -1.93 -31.29
N PRO A 184 1.92 -2.08 -32.03
CA PRO A 184 2.80 -0.94 -32.33
C PRO A 184 2.10 0.17 -33.12
N GLY A 185 1.24 -0.20 -34.08
CA GLY A 185 0.46 0.76 -34.88
C GLY A 185 -0.62 1.46 -34.04
N LEU A 186 -1.36 0.70 -33.23
CA LEU A 186 -2.38 1.21 -32.32
C LEU A 186 -1.81 2.23 -31.30
N LEU A 187 -0.60 1.98 -30.79
CA LEU A 187 0.10 2.92 -29.90
C LEU A 187 0.60 4.16 -30.66
N GLY A 188 1.12 3.99 -31.89
CA GLY A 188 1.49 5.10 -32.76
C GLY A 188 0.32 6.04 -33.06
N GLU A 189 -0.87 5.49 -33.34
CA GLU A 189 -2.10 6.28 -33.48
C GLU A 189 -2.48 7.01 -32.19
N LEU A 190 -2.43 6.34 -31.03
CA LEU A 190 -2.79 6.94 -29.75
C LEU A 190 -1.83 8.07 -29.34
N ALA A 191 -0.53 7.94 -29.67
CA ALA A 191 0.45 9.00 -29.52
C ALA A 191 0.15 10.18 -30.48
N GLY A 192 -0.12 9.89 -31.75
CA GLY A 192 -0.44 10.90 -32.79
C GLY A 192 -1.69 11.72 -32.48
N ARG A 193 -2.65 11.18 -31.71
CA ARG A 193 -3.85 11.88 -31.23
C ARG A 193 -3.57 12.85 -30.06
N GLY A 194 -2.32 13.02 -29.64
CA GLY A 194 -1.92 13.87 -28.51
C GLY A 194 -1.89 13.16 -27.15
N GLY A 195 -1.99 11.83 -27.14
CA GLY A 195 -2.12 11.00 -25.95
C GLY A 195 -3.57 10.79 -25.51
N GLY A 196 -3.86 9.61 -24.96
CA GLY A 196 -5.19 9.30 -24.39
C GLY A 196 -5.46 10.03 -23.08
N ARG A 197 -6.67 9.86 -22.54
CA ARG A 197 -7.14 10.52 -21.30
C ARG A 197 -6.36 10.15 -20.03
N GLY A 198 -5.44 9.20 -20.12
CA GLY A 198 -4.50 8.81 -19.07
C GLY A 198 -5.08 7.84 -18.03
N ALA A 199 -4.25 7.54 -17.02
CA ALA A 199 -4.60 6.60 -15.96
C ALA A 199 -5.80 7.07 -15.12
N ARG A 200 -6.65 6.10 -14.76
CA ARG A 200 -7.86 6.26 -13.93
C ARG A 200 -7.89 5.31 -12.73
N GLY A 201 -7.12 4.21 -12.79
CA GLY A 201 -7.00 3.22 -11.72
C GLY A 201 -6.24 3.72 -10.49
N THR A 202 -6.40 3.00 -9.37
CA THR A 202 -5.82 3.36 -8.08
C THR A 202 -4.30 3.57 -8.16
N PRO A 203 -3.74 4.69 -7.66
CA PRO A 203 -2.31 4.94 -7.71
C PRO A 203 -1.55 4.02 -6.74
N VAL A 204 -0.32 3.64 -7.10
CA VAL A 204 0.55 2.83 -6.23
C VAL A 204 1.24 3.75 -5.22
N GLY A 205 1.14 3.40 -3.93
CA GLY A 205 1.78 4.15 -2.84
C GLY A 205 3.30 4.05 -2.87
N GLN A 206 3.99 5.13 -2.51
CA GLN A 206 5.46 5.29 -2.59
C GLN A 206 6.24 4.11 -1.97
N GLY A 207 5.97 3.76 -0.70
CA GLY A 207 6.66 2.64 -0.04
C GLY A 207 6.50 1.31 -0.79
N LYS A 208 5.30 0.99 -1.29
CA LYS A 208 5.05 -0.23 -2.06
C LYS A 208 5.69 -0.19 -3.44
N LEU A 209 5.73 0.98 -4.09
CA LEU A 209 6.44 1.15 -5.36
C LEU A 209 7.94 0.90 -5.20
N THR A 210 8.56 1.44 -4.14
CA THR A 210 9.97 1.22 -3.80
C THR A 210 10.26 -0.24 -3.41
N GLU A 211 9.35 -0.90 -2.71
CA GLU A 211 9.43 -2.34 -2.41
C GLU A 211 9.43 -3.19 -3.71
N LEU A 212 8.49 -2.92 -4.61
CA LEU A 212 8.38 -3.61 -5.91
C LEU A 212 9.62 -3.36 -6.78
N LEU A 213 10.09 -2.11 -6.88
CA LEU A 213 11.31 -1.78 -7.61
C LEU A 213 12.53 -2.51 -7.06
N ARG A 214 12.65 -2.64 -5.73
CA ARG A 214 13.73 -3.40 -5.08
C ARG A 214 13.67 -4.88 -5.46
N ALA A 215 12.46 -5.46 -5.45
CA ALA A 215 12.19 -6.86 -5.79
C ALA A 215 12.22 -7.19 -7.31
N ARG A 216 12.49 -6.20 -8.18
CA ARG A 216 12.57 -6.37 -9.65
C ARG A 216 13.89 -5.91 -10.25
N LEU A 217 14.49 -4.85 -9.73
CA LEU A 217 15.75 -4.29 -10.23
C LEU A 217 16.99 -4.80 -9.47
N HIS A 218 16.82 -5.52 -8.35
CA HIS A 218 17.90 -6.13 -7.56
C HIS A 218 18.96 -5.16 -6.99
N GLY A 219 18.70 -3.84 -7.04
CA GLY A 219 19.59 -2.78 -6.56
C GLY A 219 20.43 -2.15 -7.67
N GLY A 220 21.42 -1.34 -7.29
CA GLY A 220 22.34 -0.68 -8.21
C GLY A 220 21.74 0.50 -9.00
N PRO A 221 22.49 1.08 -9.95
CA PRO A 221 22.27 2.46 -10.42
C PRO A 221 20.88 2.75 -10.98
N ARG A 222 20.22 1.76 -11.58
CA ARG A 222 18.86 1.90 -12.12
C ARG A 222 17.79 1.92 -11.02
N PHE A 223 17.96 1.09 -9.99
CA PHE A 223 17.12 1.14 -8.78
C PHE A 223 17.34 2.46 -8.04
N ASP A 224 18.61 2.87 -7.85
CA ASP A 224 18.96 4.10 -7.14
C ASP A 224 18.43 5.35 -7.85
N ALA A 225 18.48 5.38 -9.19
CA ALA A 225 17.85 6.42 -10.00
C ALA A 225 16.32 6.45 -9.85
N CYS A 226 15.65 5.29 -9.83
CA CYS A 226 14.21 5.21 -9.60
C CYS A 226 13.81 5.68 -8.19
N VAL A 227 14.54 5.27 -7.14
CA VAL A 227 14.30 5.74 -5.76
C VAL A 227 14.51 7.25 -5.66
N LYS A 228 15.61 7.77 -6.21
CA LYS A 228 15.86 9.22 -6.26
C LYS A 228 14.76 9.97 -7.01
N ALA A 229 14.29 9.44 -8.14
CA ALA A 229 13.21 10.05 -8.92
C ALA A 229 11.86 10.05 -8.18
N ILE A 230 11.59 9.03 -7.36
CA ILE A 230 10.42 8.94 -6.47
C ILE A 230 10.51 9.97 -5.34
N ASP A 231 11.64 9.98 -4.61
CA ASP A 231 11.81 10.82 -3.42
C ASP A 231 11.93 12.32 -3.75
N ALA A 232 12.33 12.67 -4.98
CA ALA A 232 12.50 14.05 -5.46
C ALA A 232 11.21 14.91 -5.47
N VAL A 233 10.03 14.35 -5.21
CA VAL A 233 8.84 15.15 -4.81
C VAL A 233 8.17 14.54 -3.59
N ARG A 234 8.65 14.96 -2.43
CA ARG A 234 7.78 15.22 -1.27
C ARG A 234 6.78 16.33 -1.65
N ALA A 235 5.55 16.24 -1.15
CA ALA A 235 4.65 17.39 -1.15
C ALA A 235 5.11 18.41 -0.09
N ALA A 236 4.77 19.69 -0.29
CA ALA A 236 4.99 20.69 0.76
C ALA A 236 4.21 20.28 2.03
N PRO A 237 4.86 20.22 3.20
CA PRO A 237 4.17 19.88 4.44
C PRO A 237 3.17 20.98 4.76
N THR A 238 1.93 20.60 5.08
CA THR A 238 0.82 21.55 5.33
C THR A 238 0.92 22.27 6.67
N ALA A 239 1.83 21.83 7.55
CA ALA A 239 2.12 22.42 8.85
C ALA A 239 3.60 22.16 9.24
N GLY A 240 4.08 22.85 10.28
CA GLY A 240 5.46 22.72 10.77
C GLY A 240 6.46 23.67 10.10
N SER A 241 7.71 23.63 10.53
CA SER A 241 8.72 24.66 10.20
C SER A 241 9.11 24.73 8.72
N LEU A 242 8.93 23.64 7.97
CA LEU A 242 9.18 23.58 6.52
C LEU A 242 7.97 24.01 5.66
N ALA A 243 6.80 24.27 6.25
CA ALA A 243 5.57 24.57 5.51
C ALA A 243 5.58 25.92 4.76
N SER A 244 6.49 26.84 5.11
CA SER A 244 6.61 28.11 4.37
C SER A 244 7.18 27.86 2.97
N ALA A 245 6.50 28.37 1.94
CA ALA A 245 6.86 28.12 0.54
C ALA A 245 8.32 28.44 0.19
N GLY A 246 8.92 29.48 0.79
CA GLY A 246 10.32 29.84 0.56
C GLY A 246 11.35 28.90 1.20
N LEU A 247 11.03 28.26 2.32
CA LEU A 247 11.86 27.20 2.89
C LEU A 247 11.66 25.88 2.13
N TRP A 248 10.42 25.60 1.71
CA TRP A 248 10.11 24.44 0.88
C TRP A 248 10.78 24.50 -0.49
N GLU A 249 10.87 25.67 -1.12
CA GLU A 249 11.59 25.85 -2.38
C GLU A 249 13.10 25.53 -2.23
N ILE A 250 13.71 25.86 -1.09
CA ILE A 250 15.11 25.48 -0.81
C ILE A 250 15.23 23.97 -0.67
N GLU A 251 14.29 23.31 0.02
CA GLU A 251 14.25 21.85 0.13
C GLU A 251 14.15 21.17 -1.26
N LEU A 252 13.27 21.66 -2.13
CA LEU A 252 13.12 21.18 -3.51
C LEU A 252 14.37 21.45 -4.37
N LEU A 253 15.06 22.58 -4.17
CA LEU A 253 16.33 22.86 -4.86
C LEU A 253 17.46 21.91 -4.41
N LEU A 254 17.47 21.48 -3.15
CA LEU A 254 18.37 20.44 -2.65
C LEU A 254 18.02 19.06 -3.23
N ASP A 255 16.74 18.70 -3.28
CA ASP A 255 16.26 17.45 -3.89
C ASP A 255 16.59 17.37 -5.40
N ALA A 256 16.46 18.49 -6.10
CA ALA A 256 16.82 18.64 -7.52
C ALA A 256 18.36 18.69 -7.77
N GLY A 257 19.19 18.71 -6.72
CA GLY A 257 20.65 18.79 -6.86
C GLY A 257 21.20 20.19 -7.20
N ASN A 258 20.37 21.24 -7.17
CA ASN A 258 20.78 22.61 -7.45
C ASN A 258 21.32 23.31 -6.20
N PHE A 259 22.42 22.75 -5.67
CA PHE A 259 23.02 23.13 -4.39
C PHE A 259 23.42 24.61 -4.35
N ALA A 260 23.96 25.15 -5.45
CA ALA A 260 24.36 26.56 -5.54
C ALA A 260 23.17 27.53 -5.38
N ALA A 261 22.04 27.26 -6.04
CA ALA A 261 20.84 28.08 -5.88
C ALA A 261 20.23 27.92 -4.48
N ALA A 262 20.21 26.70 -3.94
CA ALA A 262 19.75 26.44 -2.57
C ALA A 262 20.58 27.22 -1.54
N ALA A 263 21.91 27.19 -1.64
CA ALA A 263 22.81 27.93 -0.76
C ALA A 263 22.61 29.46 -0.86
N GLN A 264 22.45 30.01 -2.07
CA GLN A 264 22.17 31.43 -2.25
C GLN A 264 20.83 31.85 -1.63
N LYS A 265 19.75 31.09 -1.87
CA LYS A 265 18.44 31.36 -1.25
C LYS A 265 18.48 31.23 0.27
N LEU A 266 19.13 30.21 0.80
CA LEU A 266 19.31 30.00 2.23
C LEU A 266 20.09 31.15 2.90
N LEU A 267 21.15 31.66 2.25
CA LEU A 267 21.88 32.86 2.70
C LEU A 267 21.06 34.14 2.64
N VAL A 268 20.00 34.22 1.83
CA VAL A 268 19.04 35.34 1.83
C VAL A 268 18.00 35.19 2.94
N VAL A 269 17.55 33.96 3.23
CA VAL A 269 16.63 33.70 4.35
C VAL A 269 17.32 33.93 5.69
N GLU A 270 18.51 33.32 5.94
CA GLU A 270 19.26 33.52 7.19
C GLU A 270 19.60 35.00 7.45
N ARG A 271 19.84 35.81 6.41
CA ARG A 271 20.05 37.27 6.57
C ARG A 271 18.80 38.05 6.94
N LYS A 272 17.59 37.50 6.72
CA LYS A 272 16.31 38.12 7.06
C LYS A 272 15.73 37.63 8.38
N THR A 273 15.88 36.34 8.69
CA THR A 273 15.26 35.69 9.86
C THR A 273 16.24 35.34 10.98
N GLY A 274 17.54 35.55 10.77
CA GLY A 274 18.58 34.90 11.55
C GLY A 274 18.64 33.39 11.30
N ARG A 275 19.51 32.71 12.05
CA ARG A 275 19.55 31.23 12.09
C ARG A 275 18.45 30.70 12.98
N THR A 276 17.74 29.71 12.47
CA THR A 276 16.62 29.01 13.11
C THR A 276 16.84 27.50 13.00
N PRO A 277 16.11 26.65 13.74
CA PRO A 277 16.24 25.20 13.60
C PRO A 277 16.04 24.71 12.15
N VAL A 278 15.12 25.31 11.40
CA VAL A 278 14.84 24.93 10.01
C VAL A 278 15.87 25.44 9.00
N THR A 279 16.45 26.64 9.16
CA THR A 279 17.59 27.05 8.31
C THR A 279 18.85 26.26 8.66
N THR A 280 19.02 25.85 9.92
CA THR A 280 20.09 24.93 10.36
C THR A 280 19.92 23.54 9.73
N TYR A 281 18.70 23.01 9.69
CA TYR A 281 18.35 21.77 8.96
C TYR A 281 18.70 21.87 7.47
N LEU A 282 18.23 22.91 6.76
CA LEU A 282 18.50 23.08 5.33
C LEU A 282 20.01 23.25 5.04
N ARG A 283 20.73 23.95 5.91
CA ARG A 283 22.19 24.11 5.83
C ARG A 283 22.91 22.78 6.02
N ALA A 284 22.54 22.01 7.04
CA ALA A 284 23.09 20.68 7.27
C ALA A 284 22.79 19.73 6.11
N ARG A 285 21.58 19.80 5.55
CA ARG A 285 21.18 19.00 4.39
C ARG A 285 22.00 19.34 3.15
N HIS A 286 22.25 20.63 2.89
CA HIS A 286 23.19 21.08 1.86
C HIS A 286 24.62 20.55 2.11
N GLU A 287 25.13 20.67 3.35
CA GLU A 287 26.48 20.21 3.72
C GLU A 287 26.65 18.69 3.54
N LEU A 288 25.64 17.86 3.86
CA LEU A 288 25.64 16.43 3.54
C LEU A 288 25.69 16.17 2.03
N LEU A 289 24.79 16.79 1.27
CA LEU A 289 24.66 16.58 -0.18
C LEU A 289 25.86 17.11 -0.99
N THR A 290 26.70 17.96 -0.38
CA THR A 290 27.96 18.48 -0.94
C THR A 290 29.21 17.82 -0.35
N GLY A 291 29.07 16.78 0.48
CA GLY A 291 30.18 15.96 0.97
C GLY A 291 31.03 16.59 2.09
N VAL A 292 30.51 17.57 2.82
CA VAL A 292 31.19 18.18 3.98
C VAL A 292 31.26 17.17 5.13
N GLY A 293 32.41 17.10 5.82
CA GLY A 293 32.76 16.05 6.78
C GLY A 293 31.66 15.69 7.80
N ALA A 294 31.12 14.48 7.65
CA ALA A 294 29.90 14.01 8.33
C ALA A 294 29.98 14.09 9.86
N GLU A 295 31.11 13.74 10.48
CA GLU A 295 31.28 13.71 11.93
C GLU A 295 31.14 15.11 12.59
N ALA A 296 31.75 16.14 11.99
CA ALA A 296 31.64 17.52 12.44
C ALA A 296 30.25 18.12 12.17
N LEU A 297 29.48 17.52 11.27
CA LEU A 297 28.10 17.88 11.02
C LEU A 297 27.12 17.15 11.95
N ALA A 298 27.33 15.86 12.22
CA ALA A 298 26.56 15.06 13.16
C ALA A 298 26.54 15.72 14.54
N ARG A 299 27.71 16.15 15.07
CA ARG A 299 27.79 16.92 16.32
C ARG A 299 26.91 18.19 16.32
N ARG A 300 26.89 18.95 15.22
CA ARG A 300 26.07 20.17 15.08
C ARG A 300 24.57 19.85 14.99
N LEU A 301 24.21 18.82 14.22
CA LEU A 301 22.84 18.34 14.06
C LEU A 301 22.26 17.81 15.38
N VAL A 302 23.02 16.99 16.10
CA VAL A 302 22.70 16.51 17.46
C VAL A 302 22.45 17.68 18.41
N SER A 303 23.33 18.68 18.41
CA SER A 303 23.18 19.87 19.25
C SER A 303 21.90 20.64 18.93
N ALA A 304 21.59 20.85 17.64
CA ALA A 304 20.34 21.49 17.20
C ALA A 304 19.08 20.65 17.52
N ALA A 305 19.16 19.33 17.38
CA ALA A 305 18.08 18.38 17.68
C ALA A 305 17.78 18.24 19.18
N ASN A 306 18.68 18.70 20.05
CA ASN A 306 18.46 18.79 21.50
C ASN A 306 18.04 20.20 21.96
N GLY A 307 17.98 21.17 21.05
CA GLY A 307 17.49 22.53 21.34
C GLY A 307 15.96 22.63 21.32
N ALA A 308 15.45 23.70 21.94
CA ALA A 308 14.04 24.08 21.80
C ALA A 308 13.72 24.41 20.33
N GLY A 309 12.63 23.87 19.81
CA GLY A 309 12.26 24.01 18.39
C GLY A 309 12.88 22.97 17.45
N ALA A 310 13.41 21.85 17.97
CA ALA A 310 13.58 20.64 17.18
C ALA A 310 12.23 20.19 16.57
N PHE A 311 12.28 19.58 15.38
CA PHE A 311 11.11 19.15 14.61
C PHE A 311 11.44 17.86 13.83
N PRO A 312 10.45 17.10 13.33
CA PRO A 312 10.65 15.69 12.98
C PRO A 312 11.72 15.44 11.89
N GLU A 313 11.78 16.27 10.85
CA GLU A 313 12.83 16.23 9.84
C GLU A 313 14.25 16.46 10.41
N LEU A 314 14.40 17.36 11.38
CA LEU A 314 15.69 17.66 12.02
C LEU A 314 16.12 16.51 12.95
N LEU A 315 15.18 15.89 13.67
CA LEU A 315 15.45 14.70 14.47
C LEU A 315 15.94 13.54 13.57
N LEU A 316 15.27 13.32 12.43
CA LEU A 316 15.64 12.28 11.46
C LEU A 316 16.97 12.58 10.75
N LEU A 317 17.24 13.82 10.34
CA LEU A 317 18.51 14.16 9.72
C LEU A 317 19.68 14.04 10.71
N ALA A 318 19.43 14.35 11.99
CA ALA A 318 20.40 14.15 13.06
C ALA A 318 20.65 12.67 13.37
N SER A 319 19.62 11.80 13.30
CA SER A 319 19.82 10.35 13.48
C SER A 319 20.55 9.70 12.31
N GLU A 320 20.22 10.07 11.06
CA GLU A 320 20.94 9.63 9.87
C GLU A 320 22.41 10.07 9.89
N ALA A 321 22.71 11.30 10.34
CA ALA A 321 24.07 11.80 10.48
C ALA A 321 24.85 11.15 11.65
N ALA A 322 24.18 10.86 12.78
CA ALA A 322 24.79 10.12 13.88
C ALA A 322 25.16 8.68 13.46
N LEU A 323 24.27 7.99 12.73
CA LEU A 323 24.54 6.68 12.15
C LEU A 323 25.71 6.73 11.14
N ALA A 324 25.76 7.77 10.29
CA ALA A 324 26.87 7.97 9.35
C ALA A 324 28.21 8.31 10.03
N SER A 325 28.20 8.67 11.31
CA SER A 325 29.40 8.85 12.16
C SER A 325 29.59 7.74 13.20
N ALA A 326 28.89 6.61 13.02
CA ALA A 326 28.92 5.43 13.90
C ALA A 326 28.48 5.66 15.37
N ASP A 327 27.79 6.77 15.68
CA ASP A 327 27.09 6.97 16.96
C ASP A 327 25.70 6.32 16.89
N GLU A 328 25.68 4.99 16.89
CA GLU A 328 24.44 4.19 16.78
C GLU A 328 23.46 4.43 17.93
N GLU A 329 23.96 4.66 19.15
CA GLU A 329 23.13 4.90 20.33
C GLU A 329 22.32 6.18 20.15
N ARG A 330 22.99 7.28 19.80
CA ARG A 330 22.34 8.56 19.56
C ARG A 330 21.48 8.57 18.30
N ALA A 331 21.88 7.83 17.27
CA ALA A 331 21.02 7.62 16.09
C ALA A 331 19.71 6.92 16.48
N ARG A 332 19.78 5.87 17.30
CA ARG A 332 18.62 5.11 17.77
C ARG A 332 17.66 5.97 18.60
N ASP A 333 18.16 6.80 19.49
CA ASP A 333 17.33 7.66 20.33
C ASP A 333 16.73 8.86 19.58
N LEU A 334 17.47 9.46 18.64
CA LEU A 334 16.93 10.51 17.78
C LEU A 334 15.87 9.98 16.81
N ALA A 335 16.04 8.77 16.29
CA ALA A 335 15.03 8.10 15.47
C ALA A 335 13.77 7.76 16.26
N ARG A 336 13.88 7.31 17.52
CA ARG A 336 12.73 7.11 18.43
C ARG A 336 11.98 8.42 18.67
N ARG A 337 12.69 9.48 19.08
CA ARG A 337 12.08 10.82 19.30
C ARG A 337 11.39 11.36 18.05
N ALA A 338 11.88 11.03 16.85
CA ALA A 338 11.19 11.38 15.60
C ALA A 338 9.87 10.60 15.43
N LEU A 339 9.80 9.32 15.81
CA LEU A 339 8.60 8.48 15.74
C LEU A 339 7.51 8.89 16.74
N ASP A 340 7.90 9.41 17.91
CA ASP A 340 6.97 9.91 18.94
C ASP A 340 6.20 11.17 18.50
N GLU A 341 6.76 11.92 17.53
CA GLU A 341 6.13 13.12 16.98
C GLU A 341 4.90 12.77 16.12
N ARG A 342 3.70 13.08 16.65
CA ARG A 342 2.41 12.84 15.98
C ARG A 342 2.29 13.49 14.59
N SER A 343 3.11 14.51 14.32
CA SER A 343 3.16 15.22 13.05
C SER A 343 4.01 14.54 11.96
N LEU A 344 4.81 13.51 12.31
CA LEU A 344 5.74 12.84 11.39
C LEU A 344 5.02 12.20 10.18
N PRO A 345 5.27 12.66 8.94
CA PRO A 345 4.72 12.05 7.74
C PRO A 345 5.16 10.60 7.56
N ALA A 346 4.30 9.76 6.95
CA ALA A 346 4.55 8.32 6.80
C ALA A 346 5.91 7.98 6.16
N LEU A 347 6.35 8.73 5.14
CA LEU A 347 7.66 8.53 4.50
C LEU A 347 8.84 8.76 5.47
N LEU A 348 8.72 9.71 6.40
CA LEU A 348 9.74 9.97 7.41
C LEU A 348 9.66 8.95 8.54
N ARG A 349 8.47 8.40 8.82
CA ARG A 349 8.26 7.25 9.71
C ARG A 349 8.97 5.99 9.20
N GLU A 350 8.82 5.68 7.91
CA GLU A 350 9.54 4.59 7.24
C GLU A 350 11.06 4.79 7.32
N ARG A 351 11.57 6.01 7.09
CA ARG A 351 13.00 6.33 7.24
C ARG A 351 13.51 6.19 8.68
N ALA A 352 12.77 6.69 9.68
CA ALA A 352 13.15 6.52 11.08
C ALA A 352 13.21 5.04 11.49
N VAL A 353 12.27 4.21 11.02
CA VAL A 353 12.32 2.74 11.20
C VAL A 353 13.55 2.13 10.50
N MET A 354 13.91 2.57 9.28
CA MET A 354 15.12 2.11 8.61
C MET A 354 16.41 2.51 9.35
N VAL A 355 16.46 3.67 10.00
CA VAL A 355 17.61 4.04 10.87
C VAL A 355 17.70 3.08 12.06
N LEU A 356 16.58 2.80 12.74
CA LEU A 356 16.53 1.85 13.85
C LEU A 356 16.98 0.44 13.45
N GLN A 357 16.61 -0.03 12.25
CA GLN A 357 17.03 -1.32 11.70
C GLN A 357 18.53 -1.37 11.36
N ARG A 358 19.14 -0.24 10.99
CA ARG A 358 20.57 -0.18 10.63
C ARG A 358 21.49 -0.06 11.84
N CYS A 359 21.02 0.51 12.95
CA CYS A 359 21.72 0.51 14.25
C CYS A 359 21.57 -0.86 14.97
N GLY A 360 21.86 -1.98 14.29
CA GLY A 360 21.49 -3.29 14.83
C GLY A 360 21.71 -4.54 13.96
N SER A 361 22.75 -4.59 13.11
CA SER A 361 23.13 -5.86 12.45
C SER A 361 23.90 -6.77 13.42
N ALA A 362 23.46 -7.97 13.78
CA ALA A 362 22.19 -8.69 13.55
C ALA A 362 21.90 -9.57 14.81
N PRO A 363 20.76 -10.26 14.98
CA PRO A 363 19.98 -11.01 13.97
C PRO A 363 18.94 -10.12 13.25
N PRO A 364 18.06 -10.65 12.37
CA PRO A 364 16.76 -10.03 12.17
C PRO A 364 16.05 -9.84 13.52
N PHE A 365 15.10 -8.90 13.58
CA PHE A 365 14.13 -8.92 14.68
C PHE A 365 13.23 -10.15 14.49
N GLU A 366 13.56 -11.26 15.16
CA GLU A 366 12.76 -12.48 15.08
C GLU A 366 11.36 -12.23 15.66
N LEU A 367 10.37 -12.22 14.77
CA LEU A 367 9.19 -13.02 15.06
C LEU A 367 9.69 -14.44 15.34
N ALA A 368 9.55 -14.90 16.58
CA ALA A 368 10.19 -16.12 17.05
C ALA A 368 9.84 -17.33 16.15
N PRO A 369 10.83 -18.11 15.69
CA PRO A 369 10.58 -19.26 14.84
C PRO A 369 9.78 -20.32 15.60
N HIS A 370 8.69 -20.81 14.99
CA HIS A 370 7.92 -21.93 15.52
C HIS A 370 8.68 -23.26 15.35
N THR A 371 9.57 -23.59 16.28
CA THR A 371 10.09 -24.96 16.46
C THR A 371 9.80 -25.51 17.86
N VAL A 372 8.55 -25.96 18.03
CA VAL A 372 8.22 -27.30 18.53
C VAL A 372 9.06 -27.83 19.73
N TYR A 373 8.52 -27.60 20.93
CA TYR A 373 8.65 -28.39 22.17
C TYR A 373 10.02 -28.65 22.85
N ALA A 374 10.05 -28.33 24.15
CA ALA A 374 10.89 -28.95 25.18
C ALA A 374 10.18 -28.81 26.55
N ARG A 375 10.29 -29.72 27.55
CA ARG A 375 10.79 -31.11 27.59
C ARG A 375 10.52 -31.74 28.98
N ALA A 376 10.03 -32.99 29.02
CA ALA A 376 10.14 -33.97 30.12
C ALA A 376 9.79 -35.36 29.54
N ASP A 377 10.33 -36.51 29.97
CA ASP A 377 11.20 -36.82 31.11
C ASP A 377 12.61 -37.34 30.73
N GLY A 378 13.41 -37.72 31.72
CA GLY A 378 14.72 -38.41 31.58
C GLY A 378 14.61 -39.95 31.46
N PRO A 379 15.69 -40.73 31.70
CA PRO A 379 16.62 -40.52 32.82
C PRO A 379 18.10 -40.30 32.42
N ARG A 380 19.02 -40.58 33.35
CA ARG A 380 20.33 -39.96 33.56
C ARG A 380 21.48 -40.98 33.51
N ALA A 381 22.56 -40.69 32.79
CA ALA A 381 23.85 -41.37 32.96
C ALA A 381 25.06 -40.45 32.68
N GLU A 382 25.93 -40.36 33.68
CA GLU A 382 27.40 -40.24 33.65
C GLU A 382 28.13 -39.39 32.59
N ALA A 383 28.78 -38.31 33.05
CA ALA A 383 30.24 -38.16 33.00
C ALA A 383 30.70 -37.07 34.00
N SER A 384 31.81 -37.29 34.72
CA SER A 384 32.48 -36.24 35.52
C SER A 384 33.65 -35.62 34.75
N PRO A 385 34.14 -34.46 35.20
CA PRO A 385 35.47 -34.55 35.80
C PRO A 385 35.66 -33.85 37.16
N ARG A 386 36.65 -34.42 37.85
CA ARG A 386 37.39 -33.97 39.04
C ARG A 386 37.88 -32.50 38.97
N ALA A 387 38.37 -31.86 40.04
CA ALA A 387 38.21 -31.98 41.51
C ALA A 387 39.20 -31.01 42.23
N ARG A 388 38.79 -30.42 43.36
CA ARG A 388 39.58 -29.96 44.54
C ARG A 388 38.57 -29.31 45.52
N ARG A 389 38.46 -29.74 46.79
CA ARG A 389 39.26 -29.34 47.97
C ARG A 389 39.26 -27.83 48.23
N ALA A 390 39.06 -27.30 49.45
CA ALA A 390 38.61 -27.85 50.75
C ALA A 390 38.42 -26.67 51.74
N VAL A 391 38.19 -26.95 53.04
CA VAL A 391 38.18 -25.98 54.18
C VAL A 391 36.91 -25.10 54.20
N VAL A 392 35.90 -25.28 55.06
CA VAL A 392 35.78 -25.36 56.55
C VAL A 392 35.33 -24.02 57.17
N ASP A 393 34.26 -24.14 57.96
CA ASP A 393 33.49 -23.20 58.81
C ASP A 393 34.34 -22.57 59.97
N PRO A 394 33.88 -21.62 60.85
CA PRO A 394 32.49 -21.20 61.10
C PRO A 394 32.21 -19.72 61.49
N ARG A 395 30.92 -19.45 61.82
CA ARG A 395 30.33 -18.27 62.53
C ARG A 395 30.21 -16.96 61.71
N ALA A 396 29.19 -16.11 61.93
CA ALA A 396 28.35 -15.93 63.13
C ALA A 396 26.84 -15.65 62.85
N GLU A 397 26.09 -15.49 63.95
CA GLU A 397 24.71 -14.99 64.19
C GLU A 397 23.97 -14.27 63.03
N ASP A 398 22.69 -14.52 62.71
CA ASP A 398 21.41 -14.75 63.48
C ASP A 398 20.52 -13.48 63.53
N ASP A 399 19.36 -13.52 62.85
CA ASP A 399 18.06 -12.98 63.33
C ASP A 399 16.88 -13.34 62.37
N SER A 400 15.65 -13.17 62.86
CA SER A 400 14.34 -13.05 62.17
C SER A 400 13.55 -14.33 61.76
N PRO A 401 12.19 -14.26 61.74
CA PRO A 401 11.35 -15.39 62.20
C PRO A 401 10.62 -16.20 61.10
N PRO A 402 10.12 -17.41 61.43
CA PRO A 402 9.49 -18.33 60.47
C PRO A 402 8.03 -17.97 60.09
N THR A 403 7.68 -18.23 58.83
CA THR A 403 6.30 -18.20 58.30
C THR A 403 5.67 -19.61 58.38
N PRO A 404 4.39 -19.76 58.77
CA PRO A 404 3.78 -21.08 59.00
C PRO A 404 3.47 -21.88 57.73
N ALA A 405 3.50 -23.21 57.85
CA ALA A 405 3.24 -24.15 56.76
C ALA A 405 1.72 -24.31 56.43
N PRO A 406 1.36 -24.61 55.16
CA PRO A 406 -0.03 -24.80 54.76
C PRO A 406 -0.62 -26.15 55.20
N VAL A 407 -1.88 -26.13 55.62
CA VAL A 407 -2.63 -27.32 56.08
C VAL A 407 -3.18 -28.12 54.89
N ALA A 408 -2.94 -29.44 54.90
CA ALA A 408 -3.49 -30.35 53.88
C ALA A 408 -5.01 -30.55 54.02
N ARG A 409 -5.71 -30.72 52.88
CA ARG A 409 -7.12 -31.13 52.83
C ARG A 409 -7.26 -32.54 52.22
N PRO A 410 -8.24 -33.34 52.68
CA PRO A 410 -8.44 -34.73 52.21
C PRO A 410 -9.09 -34.80 50.82
N PRO A 411 -8.98 -35.95 50.10
CA PRO A 411 -9.51 -36.13 48.75
C PRO A 411 -11.05 -36.30 48.72
N GLU A 412 -11.69 -35.76 47.69
CA GLU A 412 -13.12 -35.95 47.41
C GLU A 412 -13.42 -37.28 46.70
N ARG A 413 -14.67 -37.76 46.84
CA ARG A 413 -15.15 -39.00 46.21
C ARG A 413 -15.65 -38.77 44.77
N PRO A 414 -15.49 -39.74 43.85
CA PRO A 414 -16.08 -39.66 42.52
C PRO A 414 -17.62 -39.68 42.57
N ARG A 415 -18.27 -38.97 41.64
CA ARG A 415 -19.72 -39.00 41.42
C ARG A 415 -20.08 -39.99 40.29
N PRO A 416 -21.25 -40.65 40.34
CA PRO A 416 -21.68 -41.61 39.31
C PRO A 416 -22.12 -40.91 38.00
N PRO A 417 -22.15 -41.63 36.86
CA PRO A 417 -22.58 -41.09 35.57
C PRO A 417 -24.09 -40.80 35.52
N SER A 418 -24.47 -39.74 34.81
CA SER A 418 -25.88 -39.36 34.60
C SER A 418 -26.56 -40.21 33.52
N VAL A 419 -27.87 -40.42 33.69
CA VAL A 419 -28.70 -41.31 32.85
C VAL A 419 -29.18 -40.59 31.58
N LEU A 420 -29.24 -41.32 30.46
CA LEU A 420 -29.80 -40.85 29.19
C LEU A 420 -31.34 -40.74 29.23
N PRO A 421 -31.95 -39.67 28.68
CA PRO A 421 -33.39 -39.64 28.42
C PRO A 421 -33.79 -40.57 27.26
N PRO A 422 -35.03 -41.10 27.24
CA PRO A 422 -35.50 -42.02 26.20
C PRO A 422 -35.83 -41.32 24.87
N PRO A 423 -35.79 -42.03 23.73
CA PRO A 423 -36.14 -41.47 22.43
C PRO A 423 -37.64 -41.14 22.34
N GLN A 424 -37.96 -39.95 21.84
CA GLN A 424 -39.34 -39.57 21.52
C GLN A 424 -39.80 -40.27 20.24
N ARG A 425 -41.08 -40.65 20.19
CA ARG A 425 -41.70 -41.30 19.02
C ARG A 425 -42.08 -40.24 17.99
N PHE A 426 -41.61 -40.39 16.75
CA PHE A 426 -42.17 -39.65 15.63
C PHE A 426 -43.62 -40.09 15.38
N ILE A 427 -44.54 -39.12 15.29
CA ILE A 427 -45.91 -39.32 14.85
C ILE A 427 -45.99 -38.78 13.42
N THR A 428 -46.31 -39.64 12.46
CA THR A 428 -46.65 -39.24 11.10
C THR A 428 -48.14 -38.86 11.01
N PRO A 429 -48.49 -37.61 10.67
CA PRO A 429 -49.81 -37.34 10.07
C PRO A 429 -49.84 -37.92 8.65
N ALA A 430 -51.01 -38.37 8.22
CA ALA A 430 -51.22 -38.94 6.88
C ALA A 430 -51.55 -37.85 5.84
N SER A 431 -51.58 -38.27 4.57
CA SER A 431 -52.16 -37.51 3.46
C SER A 431 -53.62 -37.11 3.72
N ASP A 432 -54.03 -35.95 3.21
CA ASP A 432 -55.03 -35.85 2.12
C ASP A 432 -55.51 -34.41 1.94
N LEU A 433 -55.32 -33.85 0.74
CA LEU A 433 -56.20 -32.86 0.11
C LEU A 433 -55.72 -32.56 -1.32
N GLU A 434 -56.46 -33.07 -2.31
CA GLU A 434 -56.28 -32.69 -3.72
C GLU A 434 -56.83 -31.28 -3.96
N ILE A 435 -56.04 -30.40 -4.59
CA ILE A 435 -56.56 -29.19 -5.23
C ILE A 435 -55.94 -29.09 -6.63
N ASP A 436 -56.75 -29.42 -7.63
CA ASP A 436 -56.42 -29.40 -9.05
C ASP A 436 -56.24 -27.95 -9.56
N ARG A 437 -55.11 -27.66 -10.23
CA ARG A 437 -54.86 -26.39 -10.94
C ARG A 437 -54.00 -26.58 -12.20
N ALA A 438 -54.56 -26.16 -13.32
CA ALA A 438 -54.00 -26.24 -14.66
C ALA A 438 -52.74 -25.34 -14.89
N PRO A 439 -51.88 -25.65 -15.89
CA PRO A 439 -50.67 -24.88 -16.18
C PRO A 439 -50.97 -23.49 -16.81
N PRO A 440 -50.13 -22.47 -16.55
CA PRO A 440 -50.31 -21.13 -17.11
C PRO A 440 -49.93 -21.05 -18.60
N SER A 441 -50.76 -20.37 -19.38
CA SER A 441 -50.54 -20.13 -20.81
C SER A 441 -49.44 -19.10 -21.09
N ARG A 442 -48.69 -19.28 -22.18
CA ARG A 442 -47.74 -18.27 -22.68
C ARG A 442 -48.48 -17.01 -23.16
N PRO A 443 -48.05 -15.79 -22.80
CA PRO A 443 -48.45 -14.58 -23.51
C PRO A 443 -47.79 -14.55 -24.91
N ALA A 444 -48.52 -14.05 -25.91
CA ALA A 444 -48.04 -13.99 -27.30
C ALA A 444 -47.30 -12.67 -27.60
N LEU A 445 -46.35 -12.72 -28.54
CA LEU A 445 -45.69 -11.55 -29.11
C LEU A 445 -46.62 -10.88 -30.16
N PRO A 446 -46.75 -9.55 -30.18
CA PRO A 446 -47.31 -8.83 -31.33
C PRO A 446 -46.30 -8.83 -32.50
N PRO A 447 -46.75 -8.95 -33.76
CA PRO A 447 -45.85 -8.98 -34.92
C PRO A 447 -45.34 -7.61 -35.34
N SER A 448 -44.12 -7.56 -35.87
CA SER A 448 -43.58 -6.39 -36.57
C SER A 448 -44.11 -6.31 -38.00
N PRO A 449 -44.56 -5.13 -38.48
CA PRO A 449 -44.68 -4.85 -39.91
C PRO A 449 -43.38 -4.27 -40.47
N LEU A 450 -42.99 -4.70 -41.66
CA LEU A 450 -41.95 -4.07 -42.48
C LEU A 450 -42.44 -3.90 -43.93
N ASP A 451 -41.80 -2.93 -44.59
CA ASP A 451 -41.73 -2.69 -46.04
C ASP A 451 -42.92 -2.12 -46.83
N SER A 452 -42.52 -1.26 -47.79
CA SER A 452 -43.24 -0.72 -48.96
C SER A 452 -44.18 0.50 -48.77
N ALA A 453 -44.23 1.49 -49.68
CA ALA A 453 -43.26 1.92 -50.72
C ALA A 453 -43.65 3.30 -51.35
N PHE A 454 -42.65 4.16 -51.57
CA PHE A 454 -42.54 5.18 -52.65
C PHE A 454 -43.48 6.41 -52.75
N TYR A 455 -42.95 7.44 -53.47
CA TYR A 455 -43.52 8.76 -53.84
C TYR A 455 -43.83 9.75 -52.68
N GLY A 456 -43.46 11.03 -52.73
CA GLY A 456 -42.58 11.76 -53.67
C GLY A 456 -42.74 13.29 -53.59
N GLY A 457 -41.71 14.06 -54.01
CA GLY A 457 -41.79 15.53 -54.21
C GLY A 457 -41.24 16.42 -53.08
N PRO A 458 -40.56 17.56 -53.38
CA PRO A 458 -40.02 18.50 -52.38
C PRO A 458 -40.84 19.84 -52.36
N PRO A 459 -40.39 21.00 -51.83
CA PRO A 459 -41.15 21.71 -50.79
C PRO A 459 -41.61 23.13 -51.17
N PRO A 460 -42.26 23.85 -50.23
CA PRO A 460 -41.95 25.27 -50.03
C PRO A 460 -41.59 25.60 -48.57
N GLY A 461 -40.88 26.71 -48.35
CA GLY A 461 -40.33 27.08 -47.04
C GLY A 461 -41.21 28.00 -46.19
N ALA A 462 -40.79 28.17 -44.92
CA ALA A 462 -41.24 29.23 -44.02
C ALA A 462 -39.99 29.81 -43.31
N SER A 463 -40.02 31.11 -42.97
CA SER A 463 -38.82 31.89 -42.66
C SER A 463 -38.80 32.50 -41.27
N SER A 464 -37.60 32.58 -40.68
CA SER A 464 -37.22 33.53 -39.60
C SER A 464 -37.88 33.35 -38.21
N PRO A 465 -37.39 34.04 -37.15
CA PRO A 465 -36.16 34.86 -37.05
C PRO A 465 -35.15 34.33 -36.01
N ALA A 466 -33.95 34.92 -36.00
CA ALA A 466 -32.90 34.66 -35.01
C ALA A 466 -32.89 35.68 -33.84
N ALA A 467 -32.23 35.32 -32.74
CA ALA A 467 -31.86 36.20 -31.62
C ALA A 467 -30.37 35.97 -31.26
N PRO A 468 -29.67 36.94 -30.63
CA PRO A 468 -28.23 37.10 -30.84
C PRO A 468 -27.31 36.32 -29.88
N SER A 469 -26.11 36.01 -30.36
CA SER A 469 -24.95 35.66 -29.53
C SER A 469 -24.13 36.92 -29.20
N PRO A 470 -23.53 37.03 -27.99
CA PRO A 470 -22.71 38.18 -27.60
C PRO A 470 -21.28 38.12 -28.15
N ASP A 471 -20.62 39.29 -28.22
CA ASP A 471 -19.27 39.48 -28.74
C ASP A 471 -18.19 38.58 -28.11
N ARG A 472 -17.24 38.15 -28.96
CA ARG A 472 -15.86 37.87 -28.56
C ARG A 472 -14.90 38.53 -29.55
N THR A 473 -14.22 39.56 -29.09
CA THR A 473 -13.15 40.25 -29.83
C THR A 473 -11.94 39.32 -30.01
N PRO A 474 -11.34 39.25 -31.22
CA PRO A 474 -10.15 38.45 -31.45
C PRO A 474 -8.90 39.16 -30.88
N VAL A 475 -8.28 38.58 -29.86
CA VAL A 475 -6.99 39.04 -29.34
C VAL A 475 -5.90 38.70 -30.35
N ARG A 476 -5.16 39.72 -30.81
CA ARG A 476 -3.98 39.54 -31.67
C ARG A 476 -2.88 38.75 -30.95
N PRO A 477 -2.29 37.71 -31.54
CA PRO A 477 -1.02 37.16 -31.06
C PRO A 477 0.10 38.19 -31.33
N LEU A 478 0.94 38.44 -30.33
CA LEU A 478 2.15 39.26 -30.48
C LEU A 478 3.29 38.41 -31.06
N THR A 479 3.75 38.78 -32.26
CA THR A 479 4.89 38.13 -32.92
C THR A 479 6.20 38.58 -32.27
N LEU A 480 6.67 37.85 -31.26
CA LEU A 480 8.02 38.04 -30.71
C LEU A 480 9.05 37.37 -31.62
N SER A 481 9.83 38.19 -32.34
CA SER A 481 10.97 37.71 -33.12
C SER A 481 12.17 37.46 -32.20
N LEU A 482 12.81 36.29 -32.35
CA LEU A 482 14.10 35.98 -31.74
C LEU A 482 15.11 35.65 -32.86
N PRO A 483 16.41 35.95 -32.66
CA PRO A 483 17.40 35.91 -33.73
C PRO A 483 17.77 34.48 -34.14
N GLU A 484 18.06 34.35 -35.43
CA GLU A 484 18.45 33.13 -36.12
C GLU A 484 19.88 32.71 -35.73
N LEU A 485 20.06 31.45 -35.32
CA LEU A 485 21.38 30.86 -35.02
C LEU A 485 21.67 29.74 -36.02
N ALA A 486 22.70 29.96 -36.84
CA ALA A 486 23.04 29.07 -37.94
C ALA A 486 23.61 27.71 -37.47
N ILE A 487 23.19 26.64 -38.14
CA ILE A 487 23.77 25.30 -38.03
C ILE A 487 24.42 24.96 -39.39
N PRO A 488 25.72 24.61 -39.45
CA PRO A 488 26.41 24.35 -40.71
C PRO A 488 25.97 23.02 -41.35
N SER A 489 25.79 23.05 -42.67
CA SER A 489 25.32 21.92 -43.47
C SER A 489 26.37 20.80 -43.62
N ARG A 490 25.90 19.54 -43.71
CA ARG A 490 26.69 18.43 -44.31
C ARG A 490 26.43 18.37 -45.82
N PRO A 491 27.43 18.05 -46.66
CA PRO A 491 27.27 17.90 -48.11
C PRO A 491 26.58 16.58 -48.49
N SER A 492 26.09 16.50 -49.72
CA SER A 492 25.48 15.31 -50.33
C SER A 492 26.10 15.00 -51.70
N SER A 493 26.14 13.72 -52.05
CA SER A 493 26.39 13.16 -53.40
C SER A 493 25.82 11.73 -53.39
N GLU A 494 24.93 11.27 -54.27
CA GLU A 494 25.00 11.16 -55.74
C GLU A 494 26.03 10.11 -56.22
N HIS A 495 25.72 9.11 -57.07
CA HIS A 495 24.43 8.54 -57.55
C HIS A 495 24.35 7.03 -57.14
N ASP A 496 23.73 6.01 -57.77
CA ASP A 496 22.90 5.75 -58.98
C ASP A 496 22.10 4.44 -58.67
N VAL A 497 20.80 4.24 -58.96
CA VAL A 497 20.07 3.95 -60.24
C VAL A 497 20.15 2.48 -60.75
N ALA A 498 18.95 1.87 -60.92
CA ALA A 498 18.60 0.68 -61.72
C ALA A 498 19.09 -0.74 -61.21
N THR A 499 18.38 -1.87 -61.39
CA THR A 499 17.05 -2.16 -61.99
C THR A 499 16.44 -3.50 -61.49
N ALA A 500 15.15 -3.72 -61.82
CA ALA A 500 14.50 -5.03 -62.09
C ALA A 500 14.27 -6.09 -60.98
N ARG A 501 13.07 -6.02 -60.38
CA ARG A 501 11.96 -7.02 -60.26
C ARG A 501 12.20 -8.56 -60.04
N PRO A 502 11.22 -9.28 -59.44
CA PRO A 502 11.41 -10.59 -58.81
C PRO A 502 10.86 -11.80 -59.58
N ILE A 503 11.14 -13.02 -59.09
CA ILE A 503 10.43 -14.29 -59.35
C ILE A 503 10.47 -15.18 -58.07
N ASN A 504 9.41 -15.98 -57.85
CA ASN A 504 9.32 -16.98 -56.78
C ASN A 504 9.73 -18.38 -57.29
N PHE A 505 10.22 -19.30 -56.43
CA PHE A 505 9.57 -20.59 -56.10
C PHE A 505 10.41 -21.51 -55.17
N ILE A 506 9.75 -21.94 -54.08
CA ILE A 506 9.63 -23.29 -53.46
C ILE A 506 10.69 -24.40 -53.75
N ASP A 507 11.12 -25.05 -52.65
CA ASP A 507 11.72 -26.40 -52.44
C ASP A 507 12.88 -26.93 -53.32
N GLN A 508 13.90 -27.53 -52.67
CA GLN A 508 13.95 -28.98 -52.40
C GLN A 508 15.22 -29.40 -51.59
N PHE A 509 15.20 -30.64 -51.07
CA PHE A 509 16.31 -31.45 -50.52
C PHE A 509 17.03 -31.05 -49.21
N SER A 510 16.63 -31.74 -48.14
CA SER A 510 17.56 -32.58 -47.34
C SER A 510 17.45 -34.05 -47.84
N PRO A 511 18.27 -35.04 -47.41
CA PRO A 511 19.30 -35.00 -46.35
C PRO A 511 20.67 -35.61 -46.76
N GLN A 512 21.70 -35.47 -45.90
CA GLN A 512 22.69 -36.55 -45.71
C GLN A 512 23.41 -36.54 -44.35
N ALA A 513 24.06 -37.66 -44.03
CA ALA A 513 24.46 -38.09 -42.70
C ALA A 513 25.81 -37.53 -42.18
N ALA A 514 26.05 -37.70 -40.88
CA ALA A 514 27.29 -37.31 -40.20
C ALA A 514 28.36 -38.43 -40.18
N PRO A 515 29.66 -38.08 -40.18
CA PRO A 515 30.77 -38.96 -39.77
C PRO A 515 31.09 -38.84 -38.26
N PRO A 516 31.88 -39.78 -37.67
CA PRO A 516 32.20 -39.83 -36.24
C PRO A 516 33.37 -38.92 -35.82
N PRO A 517 33.56 -38.67 -34.50
CA PRO A 517 34.65 -37.84 -33.96
C PRO A 517 35.90 -38.63 -33.58
N ASP A 518 37.09 -38.06 -33.77
CA ASP A 518 38.30 -38.39 -32.98
C ASP A 518 39.42 -37.33 -33.09
N ALA A 519 40.48 -37.51 -32.29
CA ALA A 519 41.80 -36.86 -32.29
C ALA A 519 41.90 -35.37 -31.92
N ALA A 520 42.55 -35.09 -30.79
CA ALA A 520 42.82 -33.76 -30.27
C ALA A 520 44.16 -33.16 -30.74
N ALA A 521 44.22 -31.83 -30.88
CA ALA A 521 45.46 -31.03 -30.88
C ALA A 521 45.18 -29.60 -30.36
N PRO A 522 46.07 -29.00 -29.53
CA PRO A 522 45.81 -27.71 -28.88
C PRO A 522 46.27 -26.50 -29.73
N LEU A 523 45.44 -25.46 -29.84
CA LEU A 523 45.81 -24.19 -30.46
C LEU A 523 45.74 -23.00 -29.50
N ARG A 524 46.93 -22.67 -28.97
CA ARG A 524 47.51 -21.32 -28.83
C ARG A 524 46.62 -20.20 -28.27
N SER A 525 46.98 -19.75 -27.06
CA SER A 525 46.55 -18.50 -26.45
C SER A 525 46.83 -17.26 -27.32
N SER A 526 45.84 -16.39 -27.49
CA SER A 526 46.02 -15.03 -28.02
C SER A 526 46.79 -14.14 -27.04
N PRO A 527 47.64 -13.21 -27.51
CA PRO A 527 48.32 -12.23 -26.65
C PRO A 527 47.38 -11.09 -26.22
N PRO A 528 47.64 -10.43 -25.08
CA PRO A 528 46.91 -9.24 -24.64
C PRO A 528 47.29 -7.99 -25.47
N PRO A 529 46.43 -6.96 -25.52
CA PRO A 529 46.73 -5.68 -26.17
C PRO A 529 47.83 -4.89 -25.43
N PRO A 530 48.57 -3.99 -26.12
CA PRO A 530 49.72 -3.30 -25.56
C PRO A 530 49.35 -2.21 -24.53
N VAL A 531 50.17 -2.09 -23.49
CA VAL A 531 50.07 -1.04 -22.47
C VAL A 531 50.68 0.26 -23.02
N LEU A 532 49.88 1.32 -23.12
CA LEU A 532 50.36 2.65 -23.48
C LEU A 532 51.28 3.22 -22.40
N THR A 533 52.56 3.40 -22.74
CA THR A 533 53.58 3.95 -21.85
C THR A 533 53.60 5.48 -21.97
N VAL A 534 53.35 6.19 -20.87
CA VAL A 534 53.49 7.67 -20.82
C VAL A 534 54.91 8.01 -20.36
N PRO A 535 55.67 8.84 -21.10
CA PRO A 535 57.05 9.18 -20.73
C PRO A 535 57.10 10.21 -19.59
N ALA A 536 58.12 10.10 -18.73
CA ALA A 536 58.44 11.09 -17.71
C ALA A 536 59.72 11.86 -18.09
N GLY A 537 59.75 13.19 -17.91
CA GLY A 537 60.98 13.97 -18.08
C GLY A 537 60.82 15.48 -18.26
N ALA A 538 60.85 16.23 -17.15
CA ALA A 538 61.22 17.66 -16.99
C ALA A 538 60.85 18.06 -15.55
N GLN A 539 61.71 17.90 -14.54
CA GLN A 539 62.80 18.82 -14.17
C GLN A 539 62.38 20.31 -14.07
N ALA A 540 62.66 20.90 -12.91
CA ALA A 540 62.39 22.29 -12.56
C ALA A 540 63.63 23.18 -12.80
N PRO A 541 63.47 24.51 -12.65
CA PRO A 541 64.51 25.34 -12.06
C PRO A 541 64.14 25.77 -10.63
N ALA A 542 65.16 25.98 -9.80
CA ALA A 542 65.08 26.61 -8.49
C ALA A 542 66.07 27.79 -8.43
N ALA A 543 66.19 28.44 -7.26
CA ALA A 543 66.98 29.66 -6.96
C ALA A 543 66.24 30.99 -7.25
N LYS A 544 66.42 32.08 -6.47
CA LYS A 544 67.25 32.27 -5.26
C LYS A 544 66.74 33.44 -4.37
N THR A 545 67.38 33.56 -3.21
CA THR A 545 67.51 34.73 -2.28
C THR A 545 67.35 36.14 -2.89
N GLY A 546 66.90 37.17 -2.16
CA GLY A 546 66.54 37.25 -0.73
C GLY A 546 66.36 38.70 -0.22
N GLU A 547 66.68 38.92 1.06
CA GLU A 547 66.89 40.22 1.76
C GLU A 547 65.70 41.18 2.06
N THR A 548 65.52 41.43 3.37
CA THR A 548 64.88 42.61 3.97
C THR A 548 65.91 43.73 4.19
N PRO A 549 65.53 45.03 4.23
CA PRO A 549 65.40 45.66 5.56
C PRO A 549 64.45 46.88 5.69
N HIS A 550 63.97 47.14 6.93
CA HIS A 550 63.40 48.40 7.48
C HIS A 550 62.16 49.06 6.79
N GLY A 551 61.30 49.83 7.47
CA GLY A 551 61.15 50.05 8.92
C GLY A 551 60.74 51.48 9.31
N LEU A 552 59.44 51.74 9.53
CA LEU A 552 58.82 52.93 10.17
C LEU A 552 57.46 52.46 10.71
N ARG A 553 56.93 52.67 11.93
CA ARG A 553 57.06 53.60 13.08
C ARG A 553 55.69 54.28 13.30
N VAL A 554 55.14 54.12 14.51
CA VAL A 554 53.79 54.56 14.93
C VAL A 554 53.77 56.05 15.30
N PRO A 555 52.64 56.76 15.10
CA PRO A 555 51.95 57.40 16.25
C PRO A 555 50.40 57.22 16.23
N PRO A 556 49.69 57.45 17.35
CA PRO A 556 48.23 57.24 17.49
C PRO A 556 47.42 58.54 17.77
N ALA A 557 46.12 58.35 18.06
CA ALA A 557 45.19 59.19 18.85
C ALA A 557 44.42 60.35 18.18
N ALA A 558 43.09 60.21 18.21
CA ALA A 558 41.99 61.19 18.29
C ALA A 558 40.70 60.33 18.42
N GLU A 559 39.95 60.25 19.51
CA GLU A 559 39.25 61.31 20.26
C GLU A 559 38.34 62.17 19.37
N SER A 560 37.03 62.04 19.59
CA SER A 560 35.97 62.85 18.98
C SER A 560 34.88 63.05 20.03
N GLU A 561 34.40 64.29 20.17
CA GLU A 561 33.81 64.79 21.41
C GLU A 561 32.30 64.49 21.55
N ARG A 562 31.80 64.60 22.79
CA ARG A 562 30.37 64.70 23.10
C ARG A 562 29.99 66.18 23.27
N PRO A 563 28.82 66.63 22.80
CA PRO A 563 28.24 67.90 23.24
C PRO A 563 27.66 67.77 24.67
N PRO A 564 27.74 68.82 25.52
CA PRO A 564 27.23 68.81 26.90
C PRO A 564 25.81 69.38 27.05
N ARG A 565 25.11 68.97 28.13
CA ARG A 565 23.92 69.54 28.81
C ARG A 565 23.26 68.43 29.66
N ASP A 566 22.67 68.68 30.83
CA ASP A 566 22.77 69.80 31.77
C ASP A 566 22.29 69.25 33.14
N ASP A 567 22.85 69.68 34.27
CA ASP A 567 22.51 69.11 35.59
C ASP A 567 21.32 69.84 36.25
N GLY A 568 20.35 69.09 36.81
CA GLY A 568 19.09 69.66 37.32
C GLY A 568 18.29 68.75 38.27
N GLU A 569 18.71 68.73 39.52
CA GLU A 569 17.95 68.50 40.77
C GLU A 569 16.82 67.43 40.85
N LEU A 570 17.08 66.39 41.65
CA LEU A 570 16.09 65.66 42.47
C LEU A 570 15.60 66.57 43.63
N PRO A 571 14.43 66.37 44.29
CA PRO A 571 13.83 65.06 44.59
C PRO A 571 12.27 64.96 44.59
N GLY A 572 11.75 63.74 44.79
CA GLY A 572 10.32 63.51 45.11
C GLY A 572 10.00 62.04 45.41
N SER A 573 9.31 61.75 46.53
CA SER A 573 9.00 60.39 46.98
C SER A 573 7.86 59.72 46.21
N LEU A 574 8.00 58.41 45.94
CA LEU A 574 6.91 57.56 45.44
C LEU A 574 6.00 57.08 46.59
N PRO A 575 4.66 57.26 46.50
CA PRO A 575 3.71 56.52 47.34
C PRO A 575 3.44 55.11 46.78
N PRO A 576 3.03 54.13 47.62
CA PRO A 576 2.72 52.77 47.17
C PRO A 576 1.37 52.69 46.43
N PRO A 577 1.19 51.73 45.50
CA PRO A 577 -0.06 51.56 44.75
C PRO A 577 -1.16 50.88 45.60
N PRO A 578 -2.45 51.29 45.46
CA PRO A 578 -3.58 50.63 46.09
C PRO A 578 -3.95 49.29 45.41
N PRO A 579 -4.68 48.39 46.11
CA PRO A 579 -4.94 47.02 45.65
C PRO A 579 -5.97 46.91 44.51
N ALA A 580 -5.97 45.75 43.85
CA ALA A 580 -6.79 45.48 42.67
C ALA A 580 -8.31 45.50 42.95
N ALA A 581 -9.06 46.14 42.05
CA ALA A 581 -10.52 46.12 42.01
C ALA A 581 -11.01 45.46 40.72
N SER A 582 -11.95 44.53 40.83
CA SER A 582 -12.48 43.72 39.74
C SER A 582 -13.21 44.54 38.67
N ARG A 583 -13.11 44.15 37.40
CA ARG A 583 -14.03 44.59 36.33
C ARG A 583 -14.55 43.41 35.49
N PRO A 584 -15.76 43.53 34.91
CA PRO A 584 -16.52 42.38 34.38
C PRO A 584 -16.08 41.97 32.96
N PRO A 585 -16.49 40.77 32.49
CA PRO A 585 -16.23 40.31 31.13
C PRO A 585 -16.85 41.24 30.08
N ARG A 586 -16.10 41.53 29.01
CA ARG A 586 -16.63 42.20 27.82
C ARG A 586 -17.46 41.22 27.00
N VAL A 587 -18.69 41.59 26.70
CA VAL A 587 -19.44 41.04 25.56
C VAL A 587 -18.74 41.47 24.27
N ILE A 588 -18.44 40.53 23.38
CA ILE A 588 -18.02 40.80 22.00
C ILE A 588 -18.98 40.03 21.10
N ASP A 589 -19.85 40.75 20.39
CA ASP A 589 -20.79 40.18 19.42
C ASP A 589 -19.98 39.55 18.26
N SER A 590 -20.27 38.29 17.93
CA SER A 590 -19.50 37.48 16.97
C SER A 590 -20.45 36.74 16.03
N ARG A 591 -21.08 37.49 15.11
CA ARG A 591 -22.03 36.95 14.13
C ARG A 591 -21.32 36.35 12.92
N HIS A 592 -21.06 35.04 12.97
CA HIS A 592 -20.92 34.23 11.76
C HIS A 592 -21.80 32.97 11.88
N PRO A 593 -22.64 32.65 10.88
CA PRO A 593 -23.58 31.54 10.98
C PRO A 593 -22.87 30.19 10.81
N THR A 594 -22.68 29.47 11.92
CA THR A 594 -22.20 28.08 11.91
C THR A 594 -23.36 27.15 12.28
N ALA A 595 -24.07 26.64 11.27
CA ALA A 595 -25.10 25.63 11.46
C ALA A 595 -24.46 24.25 11.65
N ALA A 596 -24.18 23.87 12.89
CA ALA A 596 -23.73 22.53 13.22
C ALA A 596 -24.91 21.53 13.16
N PRO A 597 -24.77 20.36 12.51
CA PRO A 597 -25.77 19.29 12.62
C PRO A 597 -25.80 18.72 14.05
N ALA A 598 -26.94 18.17 14.45
CA ALA A 598 -27.19 17.77 15.84
C ALA A 598 -26.25 16.65 16.33
N SER A 599 -25.71 16.83 17.54
CA SER A 599 -24.89 15.81 18.22
C SER A 599 -25.74 14.64 18.69
N SER A 600 -25.55 13.44 18.11
CA SER A 600 -26.18 12.21 18.62
C SER A 600 -25.46 11.72 19.88
N ALA A 601 -25.91 12.22 21.03
CA ALA A 601 -25.54 11.66 22.33
C ALA A 601 -26.24 10.31 22.54
N MET A 602 -25.51 9.34 23.11
CA MET A 602 -26.10 8.08 23.57
C MET A 602 -26.83 8.31 24.91
N PRO A 603 -28.07 7.82 25.08
CA PRO A 603 -28.68 7.73 26.41
C PRO A 603 -27.93 6.69 27.26
N PRO A 604 -28.06 6.73 28.60
CA PRO A 604 -27.49 5.71 29.47
C PRO A 604 -27.98 4.32 29.07
N LEU A 605 -27.06 3.36 28.94
CA LEU A 605 -27.38 1.97 28.61
C LEU A 605 -28.27 1.36 29.72
N PRO A 606 -29.32 0.59 29.39
CA PRO A 606 -30.15 -0.07 30.39
C PRO A 606 -29.30 -1.02 31.24
N ALA A 607 -29.37 -0.86 32.56
CA ALA A 607 -28.44 -1.46 33.51
C ALA A 607 -28.51 -2.99 33.55
N ASP A 608 -29.72 -3.55 33.39
CA ASP A 608 -30.03 -4.94 33.71
C ASP A 608 -30.33 -5.78 32.46
N ALA A 609 -29.30 -6.43 31.93
CA ALA A 609 -29.42 -7.40 30.85
C ALA A 609 -28.21 -8.35 30.88
N THR A 610 -28.45 -9.66 31.02
CA THR A 610 -27.42 -10.72 30.98
C THR A 610 -27.82 -11.79 29.97
N GLY A 611 -27.01 -11.97 28.92
CA GLY A 611 -27.28 -12.90 27.82
C GLY A 611 -26.99 -12.26 26.45
N ALA A 612 -27.22 -13.03 25.39
CA ALA A 612 -27.07 -12.58 24.00
C ALA A 612 -28.22 -11.68 23.51
N SER A 613 -29.29 -11.54 24.32
CA SER A 613 -30.60 -10.98 23.93
C SER A 613 -31.26 -10.20 25.07
N LEU A 614 -32.36 -9.49 24.73
CA LEU A 614 -33.36 -8.79 25.58
C LEU A 614 -33.19 -7.26 25.72
N PRO A 615 -34.31 -6.51 25.90
CA PRO A 615 -35.70 -6.96 26.15
C PRO A 615 -36.61 -7.05 24.91
N LEU A 616 -37.68 -7.85 25.06
CA LEU A 616 -38.91 -7.64 24.28
C LEU A 616 -39.57 -6.35 24.74
N SER A 617 -39.41 -5.27 23.99
CA SER A 617 -40.53 -4.34 23.80
C SER A 617 -41.46 -4.96 22.75
N THR A 618 -42.78 -4.78 22.90
CA THR A 618 -43.81 -5.36 22.01
C THR A 618 -43.50 -5.10 20.54
N ARG A 619 -43.06 -6.13 19.82
CA ARG A 619 -42.66 -6.03 18.41
C ARG A 619 -43.90 -6.10 17.53
N GLU A 620 -44.37 -4.93 17.11
CA GLU A 620 -45.15 -4.80 15.88
C GLU A 620 -44.33 -5.42 14.73
N GLU A 621 -44.92 -6.30 13.92
CA GLU A 621 -44.18 -7.03 12.89
C GLU A 621 -43.55 -6.05 11.90
N ALA A 622 -42.26 -6.26 11.59
CA ALA A 622 -41.56 -5.43 10.62
C ALA A 622 -42.26 -5.59 9.24
N PRO A 623 -42.76 -4.51 8.62
CA PRO A 623 -43.59 -4.63 7.43
C PRO A 623 -42.89 -5.43 6.31
N PRO A 624 -43.58 -6.37 5.63
CA PRO A 624 -42.97 -7.38 4.76
C PRO A 624 -42.37 -6.84 3.44
N TRP A 625 -42.26 -5.52 3.28
CA TRP A 625 -41.76 -4.83 2.09
C TRP A 625 -40.33 -4.28 2.25
N PHE A 626 -39.68 -4.43 3.40
CA PHE A 626 -38.27 -4.05 3.54
C PHE A 626 -37.36 -4.97 2.72
N GLY A 627 -36.78 -4.42 1.65
CA GLY A 627 -35.79 -5.12 0.83
C GLY A 627 -34.54 -5.46 1.63
N ARG A 628 -34.26 -6.76 1.78
CA ARG A 628 -33.01 -7.25 2.37
C ARG A 628 -31.82 -6.67 1.61
N ALA A 629 -30.79 -6.22 2.32
CA ALA A 629 -29.52 -5.90 1.66
C ALA A 629 -28.97 -7.17 1.00
N PRO A 630 -28.47 -7.11 -0.25
CA PRO A 630 -27.97 -8.30 -0.94
C PRO A 630 -26.96 -9.07 -0.09
N ALA A 631 -27.14 -10.40 -0.02
CA ALA A 631 -26.11 -11.28 0.49
C ALA A 631 -24.87 -11.11 -0.39
N LEU A 632 -23.74 -10.72 0.21
CA LEU A 632 -22.47 -10.73 -0.49
C LEU A 632 -22.13 -12.19 -0.87
N PRO A 633 -21.44 -12.42 -2.00
CA PRO A 633 -20.78 -13.70 -2.20
C PRO A 633 -19.87 -13.94 -0.99
N GLY A 634 -20.07 -15.06 -0.30
CA GLY A 634 -19.28 -15.39 0.88
C GLY A 634 -17.80 -15.45 0.50
N GLY A 635 -17.00 -14.51 1.02
CA GLY A 635 -15.55 -14.57 0.92
C GLY A 635 -15.06 -15.93 1.43
N ASP A 636 -14.01 -16.48 0.80
CA ASP A 636 -13.56 -17.85 1.02
C ASP A 636 -13.58 -18.18 2.53
N PRO A 637 -14.36 -19.18 3.00
CA PRO A 637 -14.50 -19.43 4.43
C PRO A 637 -13.16 -19.74 5.11
N ARG A 638 -12.12 -20.09 4.35
CA ARG A 638 -10.74 -20.31 4.81
C ARG A 638 -9.86 -19.05 4.71
N GLY A 639 -10.22 -18.08 3.88
CA GLY A 639 -9.47 -16.84 3.63
C GLY A 639 -10.03 -15.63 4.37
N ALA A 640 -9.47 -15.30 5.53
CA ALA A 640 -9.86 -14.10 6.27
C ALA A 640 -9.38 -12.82 5.58
N GLU A 641 -10.30 -12.07 4.98
CA GLU A 641 -10.04 -10.76 4.36
C GLU A 641 -9.47 -9.76 5.38
N ALA A 642 -8.54 -8.89 4.96
CA ALA A 642 -8.05 -7.80 5.80
C ALA A 642 -9.10 -6.68 5.90
N ALA A 643 -9.30 -6.14 7.10
CA ALA A 643 -10.36 -5.17 7.40
C ALA A 643 -10.31 -3.91 6.50
N GLU A 644 -9.11 -3.48 6.10
CA GLU A 644 -8.85 -2.36 5.18
C GLU A 644 -8.98 -2.68 3.69
N GLU A 645 -8.97 -3.97 3.31
CA GLU A 645 -9.13 -4.45 1.94
C GLU A 645 -10.57 -4.89 1.63
N LEU A 646 -11.47 -4.92 2.63
CA LEU A 646 -12.85 -5.38 2.47
C LEU A 646 -13.54 -4.74 1.25
N PRO A 647 -14.13 -5.55 0.34
CA PRO A 647 -14.83 -5.06 -0.83
C PRO A 647 -16.08 -4.31 -0.38
N LEU A 648 -16.21 -3.06 -0.85
CA LEU A 648 -17.39 -2.24 -0.60
C LEU A 648 -18.57 -2.80 -1.43
N PRO A 649 -19.75 -3.02 -0.84
CA PRO A 649 -20.96 -3.50 -1.54
C PRO A 649 -21.59 -2.38 -2.41
N LEU A 650 -20.83 -1.81 -3.34
CA LEU A 650 -21.24 -0.70 -4.19
C LEU A 650 -21.96 -1.18 -5.45
N PRO A 651 -23.21 -0.72 -5.70
CA PRO A 651 -23.74 -0.61 -7.06
C PRO A 651 -22.81 0.27 -7.91
N ALA A 652 -22.67 -0.07 -9.20
CA ALA A 652 -21.80 0.66 -10.12
C ALA A 652 -22.18 2.16 -10.19
N GLY A 653 -21.21 3.03 -9.90
CA GLY A 653 -21.36 4.49 -9.98
C GLY A 653 -21.38 5.26 -8.66
N LEU A 654 -21.56 4.60 -7.50
CA LEU A 654 -21.49 5.25 -6.19
C LEU A 654 -20.04 5.40 -5.69
N SER A 655 -19.70 6.57 -5.13
CA SER A 655 -18.40 6.85 -4.52
C SER A 655 -18.52 6.84 -2.98
N GLY A 656 -17.73 6.01 -2.31
CA GLY A 656 -17.87 5.75 -0.87
C GLY A 656 -17.51 6.91 0.07
N ALA A 657 -16.92 8.01 -0.43
CA ALA A 657 -16.45 9.11 0.41
C ALA A 657 -17.59 9.92 1.07
N THR A 658 -18.75 10.03 0.41
CA THR A 658 -19.86 10.89 0.86
C THR A 658 -20.67 10.30 2.01
N LEU A 659 -20.54 9.00 2.28
CA LEU A 659 -21.46 8.23 3.14
C LEU A 659 -21.13 8.27 4.64
N VAL A 660 -20.07 8.94 5.07
CA VAL A 660 -19.57 8.85 6.47
C VAL A 660 -20.26 9.84 7.43
N ALA A 661 -20.69 11.00 6.90
CA ALA A 661 -21.12 12.15 7.69
C ALA A 661 -22.57 12.07 8.20
N GLU A 662 -23.47 11.41 7.46
CA GLU A 662 -24.87 11.26 7.85
C GLU A 662 -25.16 9.90 8.53
N LEU A 663 -26.30 9.80 9.20
CA LEU A 663 -26.86 8.50 9.58
C LEU A 663 -27.44 7.81 8.33
N PRO A 664 -27.14 6.52 8.11
CA PRO A 664 -27.67 5.75 6.99
C PRO A 664 -29.19 5.60 7.15
N ARG A 665 -29.91 5.83 6.05
CA ARG A 665 -31.37 5.80 5.98
C ARG A 665 -31.87 4.46 5.43
N THR A 666 -31.02 3.72 4.72
CA THR A 666 -31.30 2.39 4.18
C THR A 666 -30.31 1.34 4.67
N VAL A 667 -30.74 0.07 4.67
CA VAL A 667 -29.91 -1.08 5.08
C VAL A 667 -28.64 -1.21 4.21
N LEU A 668 -28.72 -0.82 2.93
CA LEU A 668 -27.59 -0.79 2.02
C LEU A 668 -26.59 0.33 2.35
N GLU A 669 -27.07 1.53 2.68
CA GLU A 669 -26.21 2.63 3.16
C GLU A 669 -25.51 2.25 4.47
N ALA A 670 -26.22 1.61 5.41
CA ALA A 670 -25.63 1.16 6.66
C ALA A 670 -24.51 0.14 6.40
N ARG A 671 -24.75 -0.85 5.54
CA ARG A 671 -23.71 -1.82 5.14
C ARG A 671 -22.52 -1.13 4.48
N LEU A 672 -22.74 -0.23 3.52
CA LEU A 672 -21.67 0.55 2.87
C LEU A 672 -20.85 1.39 3.86
N GLN A 673 -21.53 2.09 4.78
CA GLN A 673 -20.88 2.89 5.82
C GLN A 673 -20.08 2.00 6.79
N PHE A 674 -20.60 0.82 7.14
CA PHE A 674 -19.94 -0.12 8.04
C PHE A 674 -18.75 -0.84 7.41
N THR A 675 -18.82 -1.19 6.13
CA THR A 675 -17.63 -1.65 5.41
C THR A 675 -16.58 -0.52 5.35
N PHE A 676 -16.97 0.75 5.11
CA PHE A 676 -16.03 1.88 5.13
C PHE A 676 -15.37 2.08 6.51
N LEU A 677 -16.16 2.12 7.59
CA LEU A 677 -15.68 2.29 8.96
C LEU A 677 -14.79 1.12 9.41
N SER A 678 -15.09 -0.09 8.95
CA SER A 678 -14.22 -1.26 9.14
C SER A 678 -12.87 -1.10 8.43
N ARG A 679 -12.87 -0.51 7.23
CA ARG A 679 -11.63 -0.21 6.49
C ARG A 679 -10.82 0.93 7.10
N GLU A 680 -11.48 1.91 7.69
CA GLU A 680 -10.83 2.93 8.52
C GLU A 680 -10.20 2.29 9.77
N LEU A 681 -10.93 1.44 10.49
CA LEU A 681 -10.40 0.72 11.65
C LEU A 681 -9.20 -0.17 11.30
N GLY A 682 -9.26 -0.92 10.20
CA GLY A 682 -8.12 -1.72 9.73
C GLY A 682 -6.85 -0.90 9.48
N ARG A 683 -7.00 0.30 8.89
CA ARG A 683 -5.89 1.25 8.68
C ARG A 683 -5.38 1.84 10.00
N LEU A 684 -6.26 2.11 10.96
CA LEU A 684 -5.87 2.57 12.30
C LEU A 684 -5.08 1.49 13.05
N TYR A 685 -5.52 0.23 13.04
CA TYR A 685 -4.80 -0.88 13.69
C TYR A 685 -3.43 -1.12 13.05
N ARG A 686 -3.31 -1.08 11.72
CA ARG A 686 -2.01 -1.19 11.07
C ARG A 686 -1.12 0.02 11.37
N GLY A 687 -1.66 1.24 11.28
CA GLY A 687 -0.90 2.48 11.44
C GLY A 687 -0.46 2.79 12.89
N ALA A 688 -1.19 2.31 13.89
CA ALA A 688 -0.92 2.56 15.31
C ALA A 688 -0.38 1.34 16.08
N ARG A 689 -0.68 0.11 15.63
CA ARG A 689 -0.29 -1.14 16.33
C ARG A 689 0.48 -2.14 15.46
N LEU A 690 0.69 -1.85 14.17
CA LEU A 690 1.24 -2.79 13.17
C LEU A 690 0.42 -4.09 12.97
N ILE A 691 -0.78 -4.17 13.55
CA ILE A 691 -1.69 -5.31 13.43
C ILE A 691 -2.52 -5.15 12.15
N THR A 692 -2.42 -6.11 11.23
CA THR A 692 -3.41 -6.22 10.14
C THR A 692 -4.65 -6.92 10.67
N LEU A 693 -5.63 -6.12 11.08
CA LEU A 693 -6.94 -6.58 11.55
C LEU A 693 -7.64 -7.37 10.43
N ARG A 694 -8.16 -8.58 10.71
CA ARG A 694 -8.80 -9.48 9.72
C ARG A 694 -10.25 -9.77 10.09
N ALA A 695 -11.11 -10.01 9.09
CA ALA A 695 -12.52 -10.33 9.30
C ALA A 695 -12.74 -11.78 9.78
N ASP A 696 -12.23 -12.09 10.97
CA ASP A 696 -12.27 -13.39 11.63
C ASP A 696 -12.16 -13.27 13.17
N LEU A 697 -11.96 -14.40 13.84
CA LEU A 697 -11.82 -14.47 15.30
C LEU A 697 -10.62 -13.68 15.84
N SER A 698 -9.48 -13.66 15.12
CA SER A 698 -8.29 -12.89 15.51
C SER A 698 -8.54 -11.38 15.44
N GLY A 699 -9.37 -10.93 14.50
CA GLY A 699 -9.90 -9.57 14.48
C GLY A 699 -10.68 -9.22 15.75
N ILE A 700 -11.45 -10.17 16.30
CA ILE A 700 -12.19 -9.98 17.55
C ILE A 700 -11.24 -9.98 18.75
N GLU A 701 -10.26 -10.87 18.79
CA GLU A 701 -9.24 -10.92 19.85
C GLU A 701 -8.43 -9.63 19.94
N HIS A 702 -7.95 -9.10 18.81
CA HIS A 702 -7.23 -7.83 18.74
C HIS A 702 -8.12 -6.63 19.12
N MET A 703 -9.39 -6.61 18.68
CA MET A 703 -10.38 -5.63 19.11
C MET A 703 -10.61 -5.67 20.63
N GLN A 704 -10.71 -6.87 21.20
CA GLN A 704 -11.01 -7.08 22.60
C GLN A 704 -9.84 -6.65 23.51
N SER A 705 -8.59 -7.00 23.16
CA SER A 705 -7.41 -6.53 23.90
C SER A 705 -7.33 -5.00 23.85
N TYR A 706 -7.50 -4.39 22.67
CA TYR A 706 -7.49 -2.94 22.54
C TYR A 706 -8.54 -2.26 23.43
N LEU A 707 -9.80 -2.68 23.35
CA LEU A 707 -10.89 -2.06 24.13
C LEU A 707 -10.68 -2.24 25.64
N GLY A 708 -10.19 -3.41 26.08
CA GLY A 708 -9.86 -3.66 27.48
C GLY A 708 -8.69 -2.82 28.01
N GLU A 709 -7.66 -2.59 27.18
CA GLU A 709 -6.53 -1.70 27.50
C GLU A 709 -6.96 -0.22 27.52
N ARG A 710 -7.69 0.22 26.49
CA ARG A 710 -8.04 1.61 26.21
C ARG A 710 -9.11 2.18 27.16
N PHE A 711 -10.01 1.32 27.65
CA PHE A 711 -11.15 1.69 28.49
C PHE A 711 -11.21 0.89 29.80
N ALA A 712 -10.05 0.64 30.43
CA ALA A 712 -9.95 -0.11 31.68
C ALA A 712 -10.79 0.46 32.85
N SER A 713 -11.23 1.73 32.79
CA SER A 713 -12.16 2.35 33.74
C SER A 713 -13.64 2.05 33.48
N GLY A 714 -13.99 1.57 32.28
CA GLY A 714 -15.38 1.42 31.82
C GLY A 714 -16.08 2.72 31.39
N GLU A 715 -15.41 3.88 31.50
CA GLU A 715 -16.00 5.16 31.13
C GLU A 715 -15.91 5.43 29.62
N LEU A 716 -17.03 5.86 29.02
CA LEU A 716 -17.13 6.22 27.61
C LEU A 716 -17.31 7.73 27.45
N ASP A 717 -16.23 8.41 27.05
CA ASP A 717 -16.27 9.79 26.59
C ASP A 717 -16.71 9.88 25.12
N ALA A 718 -16.79 11.10 24.58
CA ALA A 718 -17.19 11.31 23.18
C ALA A 718 -16.22 10.65 22.17
N ALA A 719 -14.93 10.55 22.49
CA ALA A 719 -13.98 9.78 21.69
C ALA A 719 -14.26 8.28 21.81
N GLY A 720 -14.49 7.77 23.02
CA GLY A 720 -14.90 6.39 23.26
C GLY A 720 -16.15 5.97 22.50
N LEU A 721 -17.16 6.83 22.38
CA LEU A 721 -18.34 6.55 21.56
C LEU A 721 -18.01 6.45 20.06
N ALA A 722 -17.07 7.25 19.54
CA ALA A 722 -16.60 7.13 18.17
C ALA A 722 -15.77 5.85 17.96
N GLU A 723 -14.94 5.46 18.93
CA GLU A 723 -14.22 4.19 18.91
C GLU A 723 -15.18 2.99 18.96
N VAL A 724 -16.22 3.03 19.80
CA VAL A 724 -17.29 2.02 19.84
C VAL A 724 -18.05 1.94 18.51
N ARG A 725 -18.26 3.07 17.80
CA ARG A 725 -18.85 3.06 16.45
C ARG A 725 -17.96 2.31 15.44
N LEU A 726 -16.65 2.54 15.44
CA LEU A 726 -15.73 1.84 14.54
C LEU A 726 -15.70 0.32 14.83
N HIS A 727 -15.59 -0.06 16.10
CA HIS A 727 -15.50 -1.46 16.52
C HIS A 727 -16.84 -2.21 16.36
N GLY A 728 -17.98 -1.55 16.62
CA GLY A 728 -19.31 -2.09 16.37
C GLY A 728 -19.58 -2.36 14.88
N ALA A 729 -19.15 -1.43 14.01
CA ALA A 729 -19.21 -1.63 12.56
C ALA A 729 -18.36 -2.84 12.13
N PHE A 730 -17.14 -2.96 12.64
CA PHE A 730 -16.25 -4.07 12.33
C PHE A 730 -16.75 -5.43 12.82
N LEU A 731 -17.28 -5.50 14.04
CA LEU A 731 -17.95 -6.72 14.55
C LEU A 731 -19.13 -7.11 13.65
N SER A 732 -19.88 -6.13 13.13
CA SER A 732 -20.99 -6.40 12.20
C SER A 732 -20.54 -6.94 10.85
N GLU A 733 -19.42 -6.47 10.28
CA GLU A 733 -18.85 -7.02 9.04
C GLU A 733 -18.38 -8.48 9.25
N ILE A 734 -17.76 -8.79 10.40
CA ILE A 734 -17.38 -10.17 10.74
C ILE A 734 -18.63 -11.07 10.81
N ILE A 735 -19.67 -10.65 11.53
CA ILE A 735 -20.91 -11.44 11.66
C ILE A 735 -21.63 -11.58 10.31
N ALA A 736 -21.72 -10.51 9.52
CA ALA A 736 -22.33 -10.52 8.20
C ALA A 736 -21.61 -11.48 7.22
N ARG A 737 -20.28 -11.55 7.27
CA ARG A 737 -19.46 -12.38 6.36
C ARG A 737 -19.27 -13.81 6.84
N ARG A 738 -19.17 -14.03 8.15
CA ARG A 738 -18.90 -15.36 8.72
C ARG A 738 -20.14 -16.15 9.09
N LEU A 739 -21.22 -15.48 9.48
CA LEU A 739 -22.45 -16.10 10.00
C LEU A 739 -23.68 -15.81 9.13
N GLY A 740 -23.51 -15.15 7.99
CA GLY A 740 -24.60 -14.74 7.10
C GLY A 740 -25.52 -13.68 7.71
N GLY A 741 -25.01 -12.85 8.63
CA GLY A 741 -25.83 -11.87 9.35
C GLY A 741 -26.42 -10.78 8.44
N GLU A 742 -27.73 -10.54 8.56
CA GLU A 742 -28.48 -9.52 7.82
C GLU A 742 -28.93 -8.40 8.76
N TRP A 743 -28.75 -7.13 8.37
CA TRP A 743 -29.29 -5.97 9.10
C TRP A 743 -30.81 -5.88 8.91
N ILE A 744 -31.57 -5.73 10.02
CA ILE A 744 -33.04 -5.65 10.02
C ILE A 744 -33.52 -4.23 10.32
N ASP A 745 -32.99 -3.61 11.38
CA ASP A 745 -33.42 -2.28 11.82
C ASP A 745 -32.23 -1.38 12.16
N ILE A 746 -32.26 -0.18 11.59
CA ILE A 746 -31.28 0.90 11.79
C ILE A 746 -31.97 2.24 12.10
N ARG A 747 -33.30 2.25 12.23
CA ARG A 747 -34.14 3.47 12.31
C ARG A 747 -33.99 4.22 13.63
N ALA A 748 -33.52 3.53 14.68
CA ALA A 748 -33.30 4.14 15.98
C ALA A 748 -32.17 5.17 15.92
N PRO A 749 -32.29 6.36 16.54
CA PRO A 749 -31.29 7.43 16.45
C PRO A 749 -29.96 7.11 17.16
N HIS A 750 -29.89 5.99 17.89
CA HIS A 750 -28.76 5.56 18.70
C HIS A 750 -28.25 4.19 18.23
N LEU A 751 -26.97 4.10 17.88
CA LEU A 751 -26.31 2.90 17.36
C LEU A 751 -26.53 1.64 18.22
N GLY A 752 -26.62 1.82 19.54
CA GLY A 752 -26.90 0.73 20.50
C GLY A 752 -28.27 0.05 20.38
N HIS A 753 -29.14 0.50 19.47
CA HIS A 753 -30.43 -0.13 19.18
C HIS A 753 -30.50 -0.76 17.78
N TRP A 754 -29.43 -0.68 16.97
CA TRP A 754 -29.45 -1.22 15.61
C TRP A 754 -29.28 -2.74 15.63
N GLU A 755 -30.10 -3.42 14.84
CA GLU A 755 -30.39 -4.84 14.96
C GLU A 755 -30.00 -5.62 13.70
N MET A 756 -29.27 -6.73 13.88
CA MET A 756 -29.09 -7.76 12.86
C MET A 756 -29.80 -9.06 13.25
N MET A 757 -30.13 -9.87 12.24
CA MET A 757 -30.45 -11.29 12.38
C MET A 757 -29.22 -12.14 12.06
N VAL A 758 -29.09 -13.28 12.75
CA VAL A 758 -28.22 -14.41 12.37
C VAL A 758 -29.08 -15.68 12.35
N ALA A 759 -28.83 -16.62 11.44
CA ALA A 759 -29.59 -17.88 11.40
C ALA A 759 -29.55 -18.61 12.77
N PRO A 760 -30.67 -19.17 13.28
CA PRO A 760 -31.98 -19.38 12.64
C PRO A 760 -33.01 -18.25 12.87
N GLY A 761 -32.57 -17.01 13.13
CA GLY A 761 -33.43 -15.91 13.59
C GLY A 761 -32.98 -15.30 14.93
N THR A 762 -31.72 -15.47 15.30
CA THR A 762 -31.14 -14.85 16.51
C THR A 762 -30.97 -13.35 16.25
N HIS A 763 -31.74 -12.53 16.94
CA HIS A 763 -31.61 -11.07 16.94
C HIS A 763 -30.42 -10.61 17.78
N ILE A 764 -29.61 -9.69 17.26
CA ILE A 764 -28.38 -9.20 17.89
C ILE A 764 -28.15 -7.70 17.66
N TRP A 765 -27.34 -7.10 18.52
CA TRP A 765 -27.02 -5.66 18.49
C TRP A 765 -25.49 -5.44 18.60
N PRO A 766 -24.73 -5.48 17.49
CA PRO A 766 -23.25 -5.46 17.52
C PRO A 766 -22.67 -4.23 18.23
N PHE A 767 -23.24 -3.05 18.00
CA PHE A 767 -22.82 -1.80 18.64
C PHE A 767 -23.12 -1.79 20.14
N ALA A 768 -24.29 -2.28 20.54
CA ALA A 768 -24.65 -2.42 21.95
C ALA A 768 -23.72 -3.41 22.67
N ARG A 769 -23.35 -4.51 21.99
CA ARG A 769 -22.45 -5.53 22.51
C ARG A 769 -21.06 -4.97 22.78
N VAL A 770 -20.50 -4.21 21.84
CA VAL A 770 -19.22 -3.50 22.01
C VAL A 770 -19.32 -2.45 23.12
N ALA A 771 -20.40 -1.65 23.16
CA ALA A 771 -20.62 -0.64 24.19
C ALA A 771 -20.72 -1.25 25.60
N ARG A 772 -21.43 -2.37 25.77
CA ARG A 772 -21.52 -3.09 27.06
C ARG A 772 -20.20 -3.74 27.44
N TYR A 773 -19.46 -4.31 26.49
CA TYR A 773 -18.13 -4.88 26.77
C TYR A 773 -17.19 -3.80 27.34
N VAL A 774 -17.18 -2.60 26.77
CA VAL A 774 -16.45 -1.47 27.34
C VAL A 774 -17.01 -1.09 28.72
N ALA A 775 -18.30 -0.77 28.81
CA ALA A 775 -18.90 -0.21 30.03
C ALA A 775 -18.91 -1.14 31.26
N ARG A 776 -18.79 -2.46 31.06
CA ARG A 776 -18.79 -3.47 32.12
C ARG A 776 -17.45 -4.22 32.27
N GLY A 777 -16.54 -4.10 31.30
CA GLY A 777 -15.27 -4.84 31.25
C GLY A 777 -15.48 -6.34 31.48
N GLN A 778 -14.69 -6.90 32.39
CA GLN A 778 -14.71 -8.32 32.78
C GLN A 778 -16.05 -8.82 33.40
N ARG A 779 -17.04 -7.95 33.61
CA ARG A 779 -18.39 -8.35 34.07
C ARG A 779 -19.36 -8.66 32.93
N GLU A 780 -19.08 -8.19 31.72
CA GLU A 780 -19.75 -8.69 30.51
C GLU A 780 -18.98 -9.93 30.03
N ARG A 781 -19.69 -10.94 29.51
CA ARG A 781 -19.05 -12.00 28.69
C ARG A 781 -18.20 -11.33 27.61
N ASP A 782 -17.07 -11.92 27.24
CA ASP A 782 -16.19 -11.37 26.23
C ASP A 782 -16.76 -11.45 24.78
N LEU A 783 -16.14 -10.74 23.84
CA LEU A 783 -16.59 -10.63 22.46
C LEU A 783 -16.30 -11.92 21.65
N VAL A 784 -15.20 -12.60 21.94
CA VAL A 784 -14.79 -13.86 21.29
C VAL A 784 -15.78 -14.98 21.63
N ALA A 785 -16.06 -15.21 22.92
CA ALA A 785 -17.01 -16.21 23.38
C ALA A 785 -18.46 -15.94 22.94
N TYR A 786 -18.81 -14.68 22.64
CA TYR A 786 -20.10 -14.31 22.05
C TYR A 786 -20.17 -14.63 20.56
N PHE A 787 -19.11 -14.33 19.80
CA PHE A 787 -19.07 -14.73 18.39
C PHE A 787 -19.13 -16.25 18.22
N LEU A 788 -18.43 -17.01 19.08
CA LEU A 788 -18.46 -18.48 19.07
C LEU A 788 -19.85 -19.05 19.43
N GLU A 789 -20.63 -18.36 20.26
CA GLU A 789 -22.02 -18.71 20.56
C GLU A 789 -22.94 -18.51 19.34
N LEU A 790 -22.86 -17.33 18.69
CA LEU A 790 -23.58 -17.09 17.44
C LEU A 790 -23.17 -18.07 16.33
N GLN A 791 -21.88 -18.41 16.24
CA GLN A 791 -21.38 -19.42 15.31
C GLN A 791 -21.95 -20.81 15.62
N THR A 792 -22.06 -21.18 16.90
CA THR A 792 -22.67 -22.44 17.31
C THR A 792 -24.16 -22.48 16.94
N HIS A 793 -24.90 -21.39 17.17
CA HIS A 793 -26.32 -21.30 16.79
C HIS A 793 -26.52 -21.40 15.27
N ALA A 794 -25.72 -20.69 14.48
CA ALA A 794 -25.77 -20.76 13.02
C ALA A 794 -25.38 -22.15 12.48
N LEU A 795 -24.38 -22.81 13.07
CA LEU A 795 -23.99 -24.18 12.70
C LEU A 795 -25.05 -25.22 13.06
N LEU A 796 -25.74 -25.08 14.20
CA LEU A 796 -26.88 -25.94 14.56
C LEU A 796 -28.05 -25.73 13.60
N ALA A 797 -28.36 -24.48 13.27
CA ALA A 797 -29.38 -24.13 12.27
C ALA A 797 -29.09 -24.69 10.86
N SER A 798 -27.80 -24.83 10.49
CA SER A 798 -27.41 -25.40 9.19
C SER A 798 -27.50 -26.94 9.09
N ARG A 799 -27.99 -27.61 10.15
CA ARG A 799 -28.03 -29.08 10.27
C ARG A 799 -29.43 -29.67 10.51
N GLY A 800 -30.45 -28.83 10.69
CA GLY A 800 -31.85 -29.21 10.82
C GLY A 800 -32.65 -28.78 9.59
#